data_AF-A0A1Q8TQL1-F1
#
_entry.id   AF-A0A1Q8TQL1-F1
#
_cell.length_a   1.000
_cell.length_b   1.000
_cell.length_c   1.000
_cell.angle_alpha   90.00
_cell.angle_beta   90.00
_cell.angle_gamma   90.00
#
_symmetry.space_group_name_H-M   'P 1'
#
loop_
_entity.id
_entity.type
_entity.pdbx_description
1 polymer ?
#
loop_
_entity_poly.entity_id
_entity_poly.type
_entity_poly.pdbx_seq_one_letter_code
_entity_poly.pdbx_strand_id
1 'polypeptide(L)'
;MILTHTLTPYTPRQQQSLRTTETAVSPVALRQMATGESEETARAELTDFEHLISTPAPEQVRGEARIFHALIAAYGRHRTTLTGGPFGIRSLTPRLDELVVRIASAQLDRWIDALAYREGGTGVAGLRWAGRRDGIVLTLPGMVMVLADINETDWRAALGRRSADQSSLMPYWIPQLLREPEYAATQNAELEGIADHLCATLRRIRLLDALTRISGHVHLFTTRHHGNLHHGNLHLFEACEATPTVLPLWTSRSVPLALWPTGPIPAPADPRTAVLDLLTEIEPARAPSGAEHPAARALCHIAGLNADPVVVQAAEHVLDVATRVLADPAHAGVYAAGGWAGSCRTYPEGTVHGSDPCLPPGAEIVADLPEEALQRLGRHFCSRPSDTSRSDLISAGQEELVHLLDWALAAATRPANPDWTRDSADGTLQHTQPLPDRDGILTLTATTTGVYRVSLDALGLSDLADEDDTVEWEREAAPSQAAAVLLAEHAAIEAAVCLPFQREHRKQRLLLPAAVSAEPTIRSVIAGADYVLGFFTLASVLGRLHDRVGATQGAADGHWRGDTRSDRPDCPATLTALVSDWFALPSPRHDEAANTTSVDNPVYLRHLAAHRAALDPFVTRYLAAADSLPGERTFEERHLAGFAALRTTDLSALAVTEIRPVGERLLRLVRSLPQDPTQLTAWYEHHLDQA
;
A
#
# COMPACT_ATOMS: atom_id res chain seq x y z
N MET A 1 19.65 23.49 -24.82
CA MET A 1 20.66 23.38 -23.75
C MET A 1 19.96 22.73 -22.58
N ILE A 2 20.00 21.40 -22.51
CA ILE A 2 19.15 20.58 -21.64
C ILE A 2 20.02 20.18 -20.44
N LEU A 3 19.67 20.69 -19.26
CA LEU A 3 20.27 20.27 -17.99
C LEU A 3 19.72 18.87 -17.68
N THR A 4 20.54 17.86 -17.94
CA THR A 4 20.37 16.51 -17.38
C THR A 4 20.56 16.63 -15.87
N HIS A 5 19.47 16.50 -15.12
CA HIS A 5 19.52 16.27 -13.68
C HIS A 5 20.05 14.85 -13.45
N THR A 6 21.39 14.70 -13.50
CA THR A 6 22.08 13.59 -12.84
C THR A 6 21.67 13.62 -11.37
N LEU A 7 21.30 12.48 -10.80
CA LEU A 7 21.19 12.31 -9.35
C LEU A 7 22.39 12.98 -8.70
N THR A 8 22.12 14.02 -7.92
CA THR A 8 23.11 14.61 -7.05
C THR A 8 23.70 13.50 -6.19
N PRO A 9 25.04 13.40 -6.07
CA PRO A 9 25.65 12.46 -5.15
C PRO A 9 25.06 12.68 -3.75
N TYR A 10 24.68 11.56 -3.14
CA TYR A 10 24.16 11.43 -1.79
C TYR A 10 24.89 12.39 -0.85
N THR A 11 24.16 13.36 -0.29
CA THR A 11 24.59 14.05 0.93
C THR A 11 23.51 13.79 1.96
N PRO A 12 23.67 12.76 2.82
CA PRO A 12 22.80 12.60 3.97
C PRO A 12 22.95 13.87 4.82
N ARG A 13 21.94 14.74 4.74
CA ARG A 13 21.92 15.96 5.55
C ARG A 13 21.65 15.55 7.00
N GLN A 14 22.72 15.54 7.78
CA GLN A 14 22.78 15.83 9.21
C GLN A 14 21.54 15.43 10.03
N GLN A 15 21.40 14.14 10.33
CA GLN A 15 20.90 13.75 11.65
C GLN A 15 22.03 13.98 12.66
N GLN A 16 22.20 15.24 13.05
CA GLN A 16 22.98 15.55 14.23
C GLN A 16 22.34 14.86 15.44
N SER A 17 23.14 14.04 16.10
CA SER A 17 23.00 13.62 17.49
C SER A 17 21.91 12.61 17.86
N LEU A 18 22.03 11.38 17.38
CA LEU A 18 21.84 10.23 18.28
C LEU A 18 23.15 9.99 19.05
N ARG A 19 23.45 10.94 19.95
CA ARG A 19 24.43 10.69 21.01
C ARG A 19 23.87 9.57 21.87
N THR A 20 24.51 8.40 21.80
CA THR A 20 24.84 7.54 22.95
C THR A 20 24.26 8.04 24.28
N THR A 21 22.99 7.70 24.59
CA THR A 21 22.35 7.60 25.93
C THR A 21 20.79 7.51 25.89
N GLU A 22 20.16 7.12 24.79
CA GLU A 22 18.70 6.84 24.84
C GLU A 22 18.46 5.43 25.37
N THR A 23 17.82 5.35 26.53
CA THR A 23 17.32 4.14 27.19
C THR A 23 16.66 3.20 26.17
N ALA A 24 17.20 1.99 26.03
CA ALA A 24 16.57 0.93 25.24
C ALA A 24 15.09 0.84 25.62
N VAL A 25 14.19 0.99 24.63
CA VAL A 25 12.74 0.92 24.85
C VAL A 25 12.42 -0.40 25.54
N SER A 26 11.74 -0.34 26.69
CA SER A 26 11.47 -1.56 27.46
C SER A 26 10.68 -2.59 26.63
N PRO A 27 10.91 -3.90 26.82
CA PRO A 27 10.16 -4.95 26.11
C PRO A 27 8.64 -4.82 26.28
N VAL A 28 8.18 -4.39 27.46
CA VAL A 28 6.76 -4.10 27.72
C VAL A 28 6.23 -3.04 26.75
N ALA A 29 6.94 -1.91 26.62
CA ALA A 29 6.53 -0.83 25.73
C ALA A 29 6.56 -1.24 24.25
N LEU A 30 7.55 -2.03 23.82
CA LEU A 30 7.59 -2.58 22.46
C LEU A 30 6.38 -3.49 22.19
N ARG A 31 6.05 -4.39 23.12
CA ARG A 31 4.89 -5.27 22.98
C ARG A 31 3.59 -4.46 22.87
N GLN A 32 3.38 -3.49 23.77
CA GLN A 32 2.20 -2.61 23.71
C GLN A 32 2.09 -1.86 22.40
N MET A 33 3.21 -1.41 21.82
CA MET A 33 3.22 -0.75 20.52
C MET A 33 2.73 -1.67 19.39
N ALA A 34 3.05 -2.96 19.46
CA ALA A 34 2.64 -3.95 18.47
C ALA A 34 1.19 -4.40 18.62
N THR A 35 0.75 -4.58 19.87
CA THR A 35 -0.48 -5.31 20.19
C THR A 35 -1.61 -4.43 20.73
N GLY A 36 -1.29 -3.25 21.27
CA GLY A 36 -2.25 -2.37 21.93
C GLY A 36 -2.69 -2.86 23.31
N GLU A 37 -1.99 -3.83 23.88
CA GLU A 37 -2.24 -4.33 25.23
C GLU A 37 -2.09 -3.23 26.29
N SER A 38 -2.76 -3.42 27.43
CA SER A 38 -2.45 -2.64 28.63
C SER A 38 -1.05 -3.01 29.13
N GLU A 39 -0.44 -2.12 29.90
CA GLU A 39 0.89 -2.36 30.48
C GLU A 39 0.88 -3.61 31.38
N GLU A 40 -0.20 -3.80 32.13
CA GLU A 40 -0.40 -4.96 33.00
C GLU A 40 -0.44 -6.28 32.20
N THR A 41 -1.21 -6.32 31.11
CA THR A 41 -1.29 -7.51 30.26
C THR A 41 0.03 -7.78 29.55
N ALA A 42 0.65 -6.76 28.96
CA ALA A 42 1.94 -6.91 28.28
C ALA A 42 3.04 -7.39 29.25
N ARG A 43 3.07 -6.88 30.49
CA ARG A 43 4.00 -7.34 31.52
C ARG A 43 3.73 -8.78 31.91
N ALA A 44 2.47 -9.16 32.14
CA ALA A 44 2.09 -10.50 32.52
C ALA A 44 2.54 -11.54 31.47
N GLU A 45 2.24 -11.28 30.20
CA GLU A 45 2.62 -12.17 29.10
C GLU A 45 4.15 -12.25 28.93
N LEU A 46 4.90 -11.16 29.16
CA LEU A 46 6.37 -11.20 29.05
C LEU A 46 7.08 -11.95 30.18
N THR A 47 6.39 -12.28 31.27
CA THR A 47 6.99 -13.04 32.39
C THR A 47 7.30 -14.48 32.01
N ASP A 48 6.57 -15.03 31.03
CA ASP A 48 6.54 -16.46 30.73
C ASP A 48 7.07 -16.82 29.32
N PHE A 49 7.46 -15.84 28.49
CA PHE A 49 7.86 -16.08 27.09
C PHE A 49 9.23 -15.48 26.72
N GLU A 50 10.03 -16.25 25.98
CA GLU A 50 11.33 -15.81 25.42
C GLU A 50 11.18 -14.75 24.30
N HIS A 51 10.04 -14.71 23.63
CA HIS A 51 9.79 -13.82 22.50
C HIS A 51 8.80 -12.71 22.84
N LEU A 52 9.08 -11.50 22.33
CA LEU A 52 8.24 -10.32 22.50
C LEU A 52 6.79 -10.55 22.04
N ILE A 53 6.64 -11.24 20.91
CA ILE A 53 5.37 -11.67 20.31
C ILE A 53 5.54 -13.16 19.97
N SER A 54 4.71 -14.03 20.56
CA SER A 54 4.83 -15.48 20.38
C SER A 54 4.63 -15.89 18.92
N THR A 55 5.42 -16.86 18.45
CA THR A 55 5.22 -17.52 17.16
C THR A 55 4.21 -18.66 17.32
N PRO A 56 3.10 -18.67 16.57
CA PRO A 56 2.07 -19.70 16.72
C PRO A 56 2.46 -21.06 16.14
N ALA A 57 1.70 -22.09 16.52
CA ALA A 57 1.73 -23.37 15.81
C ALA A 57 1.23 -23.23 14.34
N PRO A 58 1.67 -24.09 13.41
CA PRO A 58 1.32 -23.95 11.98
C PRO A 58 -0.19 -23.94 11.68
N GLU A 59 -1.00 -24.66 12.45
CA GLU A 59 -2.45 -24.65 12.28
C GLU A 59 -3.08 -23.33 12.73
N GLN A 60 -2.58 -22.75 13.83
CA GLN A 60 -2.95 -21.43 14.31
C GLN A 60 -2.56 -20.35 13.30
N VAL A 61 -1.36 -20.42 12.69
CA VAL A 61 -0.93 -19.52 11.59
C VAL A 61 -1.97 -19.51 10.47
N ARG A 62 -2.33 -20.68 9.94
CA ARG A 62 -3.26 -20.80 8.80
C ARG A 62 -4.64 -20.24 9.15
N GLY A 63 -5.14 -20.55 10.35
CA GLY A 63 -6.43 -20.04 10.80
C GLY A 63 -6.45 -18.52 10.97
N GLU A 64 -5.41 -17.95 11.60
CA GLU A 64 -5.25 -16.50 11.75
C GLU A 64 -5.12 -15.79 10.39
N ALA A 65 -4.35 -16.36 9.46
CA ALA A 65 -4.17 -15.83 8.11
C ALA A 65 -5.50 -15.77 7.35
N ARG A 66 -6.35 -16.80 7.45
CA ARG A 66 -7.67 -16.83 6.81
C ARG A 66 -8.62 -15.77 7.38
N ILE A 67 -8.64 -15.61 8.71
CA ILE A 67 -9.43 -14.54 9.33
C ILE A 67 -8.93 -13.18 8.87
N PHE A 68 -7.61 -12.96 8.89
CA PHE A 68 -7.07 -11.66 8.53
C PHE A 68 -7.27 -11.32 7.06
N HIS A 69 -7.12 -12.30 6.17
CA HIS A 69 -7.42 -12.15 4.74
C HIS A 69 -8.90 -11.77 4.49
N ALA A 70 -9.82 -12.42 5.20
CA ALA A 70 -11.24 -12.08 5.13
C ALA A 70 -11.54 -10.67 5.65
N LEU A 71 -10.85 -10.22 6.71
CA LEU A 71 -10.94 -8.85 7.21
C LEU A 71 -10.39 -7.83 6.19
N ILE A 72 -9.24 -8.10 5.58
CA ILE A 72 -8.66 -7.27 4.51
C ILE A 72 -9.68 -7.07 3.39
N ALA A 73 -10.25 -8.18 2.89
CA ALA A 73 -11.22 -8.14 1.79
C ALA A 73 -12.52 -7.41 2.16
N ALA A 74 -13.04 -7.58 3.38
CA ALA A 74 -14.29 -6.96 3.82
C ALA A 74 -14.15 -5.47 4.21
N TYR A 75 -12.97 -5.09 4.70
CA TYR A 75 -12.71 -3.71 5.11
C TYR A 75 -12.21 -2.82 3.96
N GLY A 76 -11.44 -3.38 3.03
CA GLY A 76 -10.78 -2.63 1.95
C GLY A 76 -9.94 -1.48 2.52
N ARG A 77 -10.12 -0.27 1.99
CA ARG A 77 -9.51 0.94 2.53
C ARG A 77 -10.11 1.26 3.92
N HIS A 78 -9.28 1.10 4.94
CA HIS A 78 -9.67 1.13 6.34
C HIS A 78 -9.29 2.43 7.05
N ARG A 79 -10.23 3.05 7.76
CA ARG A 79 -9.99 4.28 8.56
C ARG A 79 -9.97 3.94 10.05
N THR A 80 -8.79 3.68 10.60
CA THR A 80 -8.59 3.23 12.00
C THR A 80 -9.27 4.15 13.02
N THR A 81 -9.23 5.47 12.81
CA THR A 81 -9.80 6.48 13.70
C THR A 81 -11.32 6.36 13.82
N LEU A 82 -12.00 5.92 12.76
CA LEU A 82 -13.47 5.76 12.74
C LEU A 82 -13.92 4.43 13.31
N THR A 83 -13.05 3.42 13.31
CA THR A 83 -13.38 2.05 13.73
C THR A 83 -12.83 1.70 15.11
N GLY A 84 -12.07 2.59 15.74
CA GLY A 84 -11.44 2.36 17.05
C GLY A 84 -10.14 1.54 16.98
N GLY A 85 -9.51 1.48 15.81
CA GLY A 85 -8.28 0.73 15.53
C GLY A 85 -8.33 0.01 14.17
N PRO A 86 -7.23 -0.60 13.72
CA PRO A 86 -7.15 -1.32 12.44
C PRO A 86 -8.13 -2.48 12.40
N PHE A 87 -8.97 -2.54 11.36
CA PHE A 87 -10.08 -3.49 11.23
C PHE A 87 -11.03 -3.52 12.45
N GLY A 88 -11.10 -2.43 13.23
CA GLY A 88 -11.86 -2.36 14.46
C GLY A 88 -11.18 -2.98 15.70
N ILE A 89 -9.95 -3.47 15.57
CA ILE A 89 -9.19 -4.11 16.64
C ILE A 89 -8.58 -3.06 17.56
N ARG A 90 -9.03 -3.06 18.82
CA ARG A 90 -8.52 -2.19 19.88
C ARG A 90 -7.22 -2.71 20.45
N SER A 91 -7.17 -4.00 20.73
CA SER A 91 -5.98 -4.68 21.24
C SER A 91 -6.04 -6.17 20.93
N LEU A 92 -4.89 -6.83 21.01
CA LEU A 92 -4.76 -8.28 20.86
C LEU A 92 -3.74 -8.84 21.83
N THR A 93 -3.93 -10.07 22.29
CA THR A 93 -3.00 -10.79 23.14
C THR A 93 -2.62 -12.09 22.43
N PRO A 94 -1.48 -12.09 21.71
CA PRO A 94 -1.00 -13.26 20.98
C PRO A 94 -0.35 -14.26 21.94
N ARG A 95 -0.81 -15.52 21.88
CA ARG A 95 -0.22 -16.69 22.53
C ARG A 95 0.11 -17.75 21.49
N LEU A 96 0.67 -18.88 21.91
CA LEU A 96 1.12 -19.93 20.98
C LEU A 96 -0.04 -20.66 20.30
N ASP A 97 -1.10 -20.94 21.06
CA ASP A 97 -2.28 -21.75 20.70
C ASP A 97 -3.59 -20.96 20.73
N GLU A 98 -3.53 -19.68 21.10
CA GLU A 98 -4.70 -18.81 21.24
C GLU A 98 -4.35 -17.38 20.81
N LEU A 99 -5.31 -16.69 20.19
CA LEU A 99 -5.26 -15.25 19.96
C LEU A 99 -6.48 -14.58 20.59
N VAL A 100 -6.27 -13.77 21.62
CA VAL A 100 -7.36 -12.98 22.23
C VAL A 100 -7.43 -11.63 21.52
N VAL A 101 -8.61 -11.22 21.06
CA VAL A 101 -8.84 -10.01 20.28
C VAL A 101 -9.94 -9.19 20.95
N ARG A 102 -9.69 -7.90 21.17
CA ARG A 102 -10.71 -6.93 21.59
C ARG A 102 -11.07 -6.05 20.40
N ILE A 103 -12.34 -6.06 20.01
CA ILE A 103 -12.84 -5.20 18.93
C ILE A 103 -13.72 -4.09 19.48
N ALA A 104 -13.84 -2.98 18.75
CA ALA A 104 -14.84 -1.97 19.05
C ALA A 104 -16.25 -2.51 18.83
N SER A 105 -17.16 -2.32 19.78
CA SER A 105 -18.52 -2.86 19.72
C SER A 105 -19.29 -2.45 18.45
N ALA A 106 -19.04 -1.22 17.95
CA ALA A 106 -19.63 -0.72 16.70
C ALA A 106 -19.16 -1.48 15.43
N GLN A 107 -18.13 -2.31 15.54
CA GLN A 107 -17.55 -3.08 14.43
C GLN A 107 -18.00 -4.55 14.42
N LEU A 108 -18.79 -4.99 15.41
CA LEU A 108 -19.26 -6.37 15.52
C LEU A 108 -20.03 -6.83 14.27
N ASP A 109 -20.97 -6.01 13.78
CA ASP A 109 -21.76 -6.35 12.59
C ASP A 109 -20.88 -6.52 11.34
N ARG A 110 -19.83 -5.70 11.19
CA ARG A 110 -18.89 -5.78 10.05
C ARG A 110 -17.92 -6.95 10.18
N TRP A 111 -17.51 -7.31 11.39
CA TRP A 111 -16.77 -8.54 11.65
C TRP A 111 -17.58 -9.77 11.26
N ILE A 112 -18.88 -9.80 11.58
CA ILE A 112 -19.75 -10.91 11.16
C ILE A 112 -19.85 -10.98 9.65
N ASP A 113 -20.04 -9.86 8.95
CA ASP A 113 -20.03 -9.83 7.48
C ASP A 113 -18.72 -10.36 6.90
N ALA A 114 -17.58 -9.98 7.49
CA ALA A 114 -16.27 -10.40 7.04
C ALA A 114 -16.03 -11.90 7.26
N LEU A 115 -16.50 -12.45 8.37
CA LEU A 115 -16.24 -13.86 8.74
C LEU A 115 -17.23 -14.83 8.09
N ALA A 116 -18.45 -14.38 7.79
CA ALA A 116 -19.53 -15.20 7.25
C ALA A 116 -19.24 -15.64 5.79
N TYR A 117 -18.64 -16.82 5.63
CA TYR A 117 -18.41 -17.40 4.30
C TYR A 117 -19.73 -17.68 3.57
N ARG A 118 -19.77 -17.26 2.29
CA ARG A 118 -20.83 -17.55 1.32
C ARG A 118 -20.17 -18.21 0.11
N GLU A 119 -20.82 -19.20 -0.49
CA GLU A 119 -20.26 -19.90 -1.66
C GLU A 119 -19.93 -18.90 -2.78
N GLY A 120 -18.69 -18.92 -3.27
CA GLY A 120 -18.18 -17.98 -4.27
C GLY A 120 -17.90 -16.55 -3.76
N GLY A 121 -18.05 -16.29 -2.46
CA GLY A 121 -17.78 -15.00 -1.82
C GLY A 121 -16.57 -15.02 -0.87
N THR A 122 -16.32 -13.88 -0.23
CA THR A 122 -15.33 -13.74 0.85
C THR A 122 -15.83 -14.37 2.16
N GLY A 123 -14.92 -14.64 3.09
CA GLY A 123 -15.23 -15.15 4.43
C GLY A 123 -14.39 -16.35 4.84
N VAL A 124 -14.69 -16.96 5.99
CA VAL A 124 -13.86 -18.05 6.55
C VAL A 124 -14.65 -19.36 6.57
N ALA A 125 -14.37 -20.25 5.62
CA ALA A 125 -15.07 -21.52 5.50
C ALA A 125 -14.84 -22.44 6.71
N GLY A 126 -15.91 -23.01 7.26
CA GLY A 126 -15.81 -23.96 8.39
C GLY A 126 -15.52 -23.30 9.74
N LEU A 127 -15.56 -21.96 9.83
CA LEU A 127 -15.41 -21.24 11.09
C LEU A 127 -16.57 -21.58 12.03
N ARG A 128 -16.26 -21.87 13.29
CA ARG A 128 -17.25 -22.18 14.33
C ARG A 128 -17.17 -21.19 15.47
N TRP A 129 -18.28 -21.01 16.19
CA TRP A 129 -18.33 -20.15 17.36
C TRP A 129 -18.93 -20.82 18.60
N ALA A 130 -18.48 -20.39 19.78
CA ALA A 130 -19.01 -20.82 21.07
C ALA A 130 -18.98 -19.66 22.08
N GLY A 131 -19.99 -19.56 22.94
CA GLY A 131 -19.95 -18.65 24.09
C GLY A 131 -18.94 -19.13 25.14
N ARG A 132 -18.12 -18.21 25.66
CA ARG A 132 -17.21 -18.40 26.80
C ARG A 132 -17.43 -17.28 27.80
N ARG A 133 -17.01 -17.48 29.05
CA ARG A 133 -17.27 -16.54 30.15
C ARG A 133 -16.71 -15.13 29.90
N ASP A 134 -15.61 -15.04 29.17
CA ASP A 134 -14.83 -13.86 28.86
C ASP A 134 -14.99 -13.38 27.40
N GLY A 135 -15.84 -14.03 26.58
CA GLY A 135 -16.05 -13.62 25.20
C GLY A 135 -16.71 -14.67 24.31
N ILE A 136 -16.57 -14.49 22.99
CA ILE A 136 -16.92 -15.49 21.98
C ILE A 136 -15.65 -16.17 21.47
N VAL A 137 -15.63 -17.50 21.51
CA VAL A 137 -14.54 -18.29 20.92
C VAL A 137 -14.89 -18.58 19.47
N LEU A 138 -13.96 -18.28 18.57
CA LEU A 138 -13.97 -18.66 17.18
C LEU A 138 -12.96 -19.80 16.98
N THR A 139 -13.36 -20.87 16.30
CA THR A 139 -12.52 -22.06 16.11
C THR A 139 -12.48 -22.52 14.66
N LEU A 140 -11.28 -22.95 14.26
CA LEU A 140 -11.00 -23.79 13.10
C LEU A 140 -10.19 -25.01 13.59
N PRO A 141 -10.04 -26.08 12.79
CA PRO A 141 -9.13 -27.17 13.14
C PRO A 141 -7.72 -26.63 13.46
N GLY A 142 -7.29 -26.79 14.72
CA GLY A 142 -5.98 -26.34 15.20
C GLY A 142 -5.82 -24.83 15.42
N MET A 143 -6.91 -24.05 15.37
CA MET A 143 -6.88 -22.62 15.67
C MET A 143 -7.96 -22.21 16.68
N VAL A 144 -7.57 -21.37 17.65
CA VAL A 144 -8.46 -20.73 18.61
C VAL A 144 -8.25 -19.21 18.59
N MET A 145 -9.34 -18.46 18.42
CA MET A 145 -9.38 -17.01 18.58
C MET A 145 -10.51 -16.63 19.54
N VAL A 146 -10.26 -15.73 20.48
CA VAL A 146 -11.28 -15.26 21.43
C VAL A 146 -11.60 -13.80 21.17
N LEU A 147 -12.85 -13.50 20.81
CA LEU A 147 -13.38 -12.14 20.80
C LEU A 147 -13.77 -11.75 22.22
N ALA A 148 -12.84 -11.14 22.94
CA ALA A 148 -13.01 -10.75 24.33
C ALA A 148 -14.06 -9.64 24.48
N ASP A 149 -14.75 -9.66 25.63
CA ASP A 149 -15.75 -8.66 26.03
C ASP A 149 -17.00 -8.59 25.10
N ILE A 150 -17.19 -9.58 24.22
CA ILE A 150 -18.43 -9.78 23.45
C ILE A 150 -19.21 -10.91 24.10
N ASN A 151 -20.40 -10.61 24.61
CA ASN A 151 -21.26 -11.64 25.17
C ASN A 151 -22.05 -12.36 24.06
N GLU A 152 -22.54 -13.56 24.39
CA GLU A 152 -23.29 -14.40 23.46
C GLU A 152 -24.60 -13.78 22.97
N THR A 153 -25.23 -12.92 23.79
CA THR A 153 -26.50 -12.27 23.43
C THR A 153 -26.28 -11.25 22.31
N ASP A 154 -25.26 -10.40 22.45
CA ASP A 154 -24.88 -9.41 21.44
C ASP A 154 -24.41 -10.08 20.15
N TRP A 155 -23.65 -11.16 20.26
CA TRP A 155 -23.21 -11.96 19.12
C TRP A 155 -24.39 -12.54 18.33
N ARG A 156 -25.31 -13.24 19.00
CA ARG A 156 -26.51 -13.81 18.35
C ARG A 156 -27.42 -12.73 17.76
N ALA A 157 -27.59 -11.61 18.45
CA ALA A 157 -28.37 -10.50 17.93
C ALA A 157 -27.74 -9.91 16.66
N ALA A 158 -26.41 -9.80 16.61
CA ALA A 158 -25.68 -9.32 15.44
C ALA A 158 -25.76 -10.32 14.27
N LEU A 159 -25.64 -11.62 14.51
CA LEU A 159 -25.83 -12.66 13.49
C LEU A 159 -27.21 -12.56 12.83
N GLY A 160 -28.27 -12.42 13.64
CA GLY A 160 -29.64 -12.30 13.15
C GLY A 160 -29.88 -11.03 12.33
N ARG A 161 -29.27 -9.88 12.70
CA ARG A 161 -29.35 -8.64 11.93
C ARG A 161 -28.73 -8.74 10.53
N ARG A 162 -27.75 -9.62 10.35
CA ARG A 162 -26.98 -9.76 9.10
C ARG A 162 -27.44 -10.93 8.22
N SER A 163 -28.50 -11.64 8.63
CA SER A 163 -28.95 -12.87 7.97
C SER A 163 -27.81 -13.88 7.78
N ALA A 164 -26.87 -13.92 8.73
CA ALA A 164 -25.71 -14.82 8.69
C ALA A 164 -26.11 -16.30 8.89
N ASP A 165 -27.38 -16.58 9.18
CA ASP A 165 -27.93 -17.92 9.37
C ASP A 165 -27.82 -18.83 8.13
N GLN A 166 -27.58 -18.26 6.95
CA GLN A 166 -27.32 -19.00 5.69
C GLN A 166 -25.82 -19.11 5.34
N SER A 167 -24.92 -18.67 6.23
CA SER A 167 -23.46 -18.68 6.02
C SER A 167 -22.77 -19.84 6.74
N SER A 168 -21.46 -20.03 6.56
CA SER A 168 -20.73 -21.08 7.31
C SER A 168 -20.46 -20.75 8.79
N LEU A 169 -20.77 -19.52 9.26
CA LEU A 169 -20.50 -19.05 10.62
C LEU A 169 -21.49 -19.66 11.64
N MET A 170 -21.26 -20.91 11.98
CA MET A 170 -22.18 -21.74 12.75
C MET A 170 -21.70 -21.98 14.19
N PRO A 171 -22.63 -22.23 15.14
CA PRO A 171 -22.25 -22.70 16.47
C PRO A 171 -21.45 -24.00 16.40
N TYR A 172 -20.52 -24.22 17.34
CA TYR A 172 -19.62 -25.37 17.36
C TYR A 172 -20.31 -26.74 17.38
N TRP A 173 -21.55 -26.81 17.86
CA TRP A 173 -22.33 -28.06 17.90
C TRP A 173 -22.98 -28.44 16.56
N ILE A 174 -22.95 -27.54 15.56
CA ILE A 174 -23.45 -27.85 14.21
C ILE A 174 -22.35 -28.56 13.43
N PRO A 175 -22.60 -29.80 12.91
CA PRO A 175 -21.63 -30.54 12.12
C PRO A 175 -21.14 -29.77 10.89
N GLN A 176 -19.94 -30.10 10.41
CA GLN A 176 -19.42 -29.55 9.16
C GLN A 176 -20.25 -30.00 7.96
N LEU A 177 -20.54 -29.07 7.06
CA LEU A 177 -21.19 -29.36 5.79
C LEU A 177 -20.18 -30.09 4.88
N LEU A 178 -20.69 -30.97 4.01
CA LEU A 178 -19.85 -31.90 3.24
C LEU A 178 -18.78 -31.22 2.37
N ARG A 179 -19.03 -29.99 1.89
CA ARG A 179 -18.11 -29.20 1.07
C ARG A 179 -17.21 -28.22 1.84
N GLU A 180 -17.45 -27.99 3.14
CA GLU A 180 -16.63 -27.06 3.93
C GLU A 180 -15.14 -27.42 3.97
N PRO A 181 -14.74 -28.71 4.06
CA PRO A 181 -13.33 -29.10 3.97
C PRO A 181 -12.70 -28.76 2.61
N GLU A 182 -13.45 -28.89 1.51
CA GLU A 182 -12.98 -28.54 0.17
C GLU A 182 -12.71 -27.03 0.06
N TYR A 183 -13.66 -26.20 0.51
CA TYR A 183 -13.47 -24.74 0.53
C TYR A 183 -12.31 -24.31 1.44
N ALA A 184 -12.16 -24.95 2.61
CA ALA A 184 -11.04 -24.67 3.51
C ALA A 184 -9.69 -25.05 2.88
N ALA A 185 -9.62 -26.16 2.14
CA ALA A 185 -8.43 -26.57 1.41
C ALA A 185 -8.08 -25.58 0.28
N THR A 186 -9.08 -25.11 -0.48
CA THR A 186 -8.88 -24.06 -1.50
C THR A 186 -8.33 -22.78 -0.88
N GLN A 187 -8.93 -22.29 0.22
CA GLN A 187 -8.43 -21.08 0.90
C GLN A 187 -7.02 -21.26 1.46
N ASN A 188 -6.67 -22.46 1.96
CA ASN A 188 -5.31 -22.73 2.43
C ASN A 188 -4.30 -22.73 1.27
N ALA A 189 -4.67 -23.29 0.12
CA ALA A 189 -3.82 -23.28 -1.08
C ALA A 189 -3.66 -21.86 -1.66
N GLU A 190 -4.70 -21.02 -1.58
CA GLU A 190 -4.63 -19.61 -1.99
C GLU A 190 -3.67 -18.78 -1.12
N LEU A 191 -3.59 -19.09 0.17
CA LEU A 191 -2.73 -18.41 1.15
C LEU A 191 -1.38 -19.11 1.37
N GLU A 192 -1.07 -20.13 0.58
CA GLU A 192 0.22 -20.81 0.63
C GLU A 192 1.34 -19.81 0.32
N GLY A 193 2.42 -19.83 1.12
CA GLY A 193 3.55 -18.89 0.98
C GLY A 193 3.40 -17.53 1.66
N ILE A 194 2.18 -17.11 2.06
CA ILE A 194 1.95 -15.81 2.73
C ILE A 194 1.35 -15.93 4.15
N ALA A 195 0.85 -17.11 4.53
CA ALA A 195 0.12 -17.28 5.79
C ALA A 195 0.92 -16.80 7.01
N ASP A 196 2.23 -17.07 7.07
CA ASP A 196 3.12 -16.59 8.14
C ASP A 196 3.16 -15.06 8.21
N HIS A 197 3.22 -14.40 7.06
CA HIS A 197 3.26 -12.94 6.97
C HIS A 197 1.92 -12.31 7.38
N LEU A 198 0.79 -12.87 6.94
CA LEU A 198 -0.55 -12.43 7.34
C LEU A 198 -0.76 -12.61 8.86
N CYS A 199 -0.38 -13.76 9.40
CA CYS A 199 -0.45 -14.05 10.83
C CYS A 199 0.44 -13.09 11.64
N ALA A 200 1.70 -12.90 11.23
CA ALA A 200 2.61 -11.97 11.89
C ALA A 200 2.09 -10.54 11.88
N THR A 201 1.42 -10.14 10.79
CA THR A 201 0.75 -8.85 10.65
C THR A 201 -0.43 -8.70 11.58
N LEU A 202 -1.32 -9.68 11.61
CA LEU A 202 -2.43 -9.68 12.56
C LEU A 202 -1.92 -9.54 13.99
N ARG A 203 -0.88 -10.28 14.39
CA ARG A 203 -0.30 -10.24 15.74
C ARG A 203 0.42 -8.94 16.09
N ARG A 204 0.61 -8.05 15.13
CA ARG A 204 1.29 -6.74 15.26
C ARG A 204 0.42 -5.61 14.74
N ILE A 205 -0.91 -5.79 14.74
CA ILE A 205 -1.82 -4.94 13.99
C ILE A 205 -1.70 -3.45 14.36
N ARG A 206 -1.32 -3.13 15.59
CA ARG A 206 -1.23 -1.73 16.04
C ARG A 206 -0.08 -0.96 15.41
N LEU A 207 0.88 -1.66 14.80
CA LEU A 207 1.89 -1.00 13.96
C LEU A 207 1.27 -0.33 12.72
N LEU A 208 0.03 -0.67 12.34
CA LEU A 208 -0.72 0.03 11.29
C LEU A 208 -1.24 1.41 11.73
N ASP A 209 -1.35 1.71 13.03
CA ASP A 209 -1.93 2.98 13.47
C ASP A 209 -1.10 4.18 13.02
N ALA A 210 0.22 4.06 13.03
CA ALA A 210 1.05 5.19 12.61
C ALA A 210 1.00 5.43 11.09
N LEU A 211 0.49 4.49 10.27
CA LEU A 211 0.19 4.76 8.86
C LEU A 211 -1.01 5.72 8.74
N THR A 212 -2.04 5.50 9.55
CA THR A 212 -3.22 6.37 9.55
C THR A 212 -3.02 7.78 10.10
N ARG A 213 -1.89 8.07 10.75
CA ARG A 213 -1.62 9.43 11.25
C ARG A 213 -1.38 10.42 10.12
N ILE A 214 -0.88 9.95 8.98
CA ILE A 214 -0.47 10.80 7.87
C ILE A 214 -1.55 10.79 6.78
N SER A 215 -2.03 9.62 6.38
CA SER A 215 -3.05 9.46 5.32
C SER A 215 -4.49 9.35 5.83
N GLY A 216 -4.73 9.20 7.13
CA GLY A 216 -6.07 8.99 7.70
C GLY A 216 -6.71 7.63 7.40
N HIS A 217 -6.03 6.73 6.66
CA HIS A 217 -6.49 5.37 6.34
C HIS A 217 -5.32 4.43 6.04
N VAL A 218 -5.58 3.13 6.05
CA VAL A 218 -4.67 2.06 5.63
C VAL A 218 -5.39 1.23 4.58
N HIS A 219 -4.73 0.94 3.46
CA HIS A 219 -5.25 0.00 2.48
C HIS A 219 -4.28 -1.18 2.37
N LEU A 220 -4.63 -2.27 3.05
CA LEU A 220 -3.95 -3.54 2.84
C LEU A 220 -4.64 -4.28 1.72
N PHE A 221 -3.88 -4.94 0.86
CA PHE A 221 -4.41 -5.87 -0.10
C PHE A 221 -3.40 -6.98 -0.37
N THR A 222 -3.91 -8.10 -0.86
CA THR A 222 -3.09 -9.23 -1.27
C THR A 222 -3.11 -9.36 -2.78
N THR A 223 -1.94 -9.42 -3.42
CA THR A 223 -1.85 -9.69 -4.85
C THR A 223 -0.71 -10.66 -5.14
N ARG A 224 -0.80 -11.35 -6.28
CA ARG A 224 0.26 -12.26 -6.74
C ARG A 224 1.31 -11.45 -7.48
N HIS A 225 2.57 -11.69 -7.15
CA HIS A 225 3.67 -11.13 -7.92
C HIS A 225 3.84 -11.92 -9.23
N HIS A 226 4.04 -11.23 -10.36
CA HIS A 226 4.07 -11.84 -11.69
C HIS A 226 5.50 -12.18 -12.15
N GLY A 227 6.37 -12.60 -11.22
CA GLY A 227 7.73 -13.04 -11.54
C GLY A 227 7.78 -14.49 -12.03
N ASN A 228 8.46 -14.74 -13.15
CA ASN A 228 8.43 -16.00 -13.92
C ASN A 228 8.94 -17.28 -13.23
N LEU A 229 9.50 -17.23 -12.01
CA LEU A 229 10.25 -18.38 -11.46
C LEU A 229 9.82 -18.83 -10.06
N HIS A 230 8.98 -18.08 -9.36
CA HIS A 230 8.36 -18.52 -8.11
C HIS A 230 6.85 -18.42 -8.25
N HIS A 231 6.22 -19.56 -8.57
CA HIS A 231 4.80 -19.75 -8.75
C HIS A 231 3.94 -18.84 -7.85
N GLY A 232 3.24 -17.86 -8.44
CA GLY A 232 1.96 -17.33 -7.96
C GLY A 232 1.83 -17.01 -6.46
N ASN A 233 2.92 -16.72 -5.75
CA ASN A 233 2.88 -16.48 -4.32
C ASN A 233 2.11 -15.19 -4.05
N LEU A 234 1.19 -15.27 -3.11
CA LEU A 234 0.45 -14.11 -2.66
C LEU A 234 1.39 -13.24 -1.81
N HIS A 235 1.34 -11.93 -2.00
CA HIS A 235 2.10 -10.97 -1.20
C HIS A 235 1.14 -9.98 -0.55
N LEU A 236 1.49 -9.50 0.65
CA LEU A 236 0.73 -8.49 1.37
C LEU A 236 1.40 -7.15 1.11
N PHE A 237 0.61 -6.22 0.61
CA PHE A 237 1.07 -4.87 0.36
C PHE A 237 0.17 -3.87 1.03
N GLU A 238 0.77 -2.74 1.34
CA GLU A 238 0.09 -1.56 1.81
C GLU A 238 0.16 -0.50 0.71
N ALA A 239 -0.99 0.07 0.33
CA ALA A 239 -1.09 1.19 -0.60
C ALA A 239 -1.51 2.46 0.14
N CYS A 240 -0.65 3.47 0.11
CA CYS A 240 -0.89 4.79 0.68
C CYS A 240 -1.29 5.80 -0.41
N GLU A 241 -2.48 6.40 -0.28
CA GLU A 241 -2.97 7.56 -1.06
C GLU A 241 -2.72 7.58 -2.59
N ALA A 242 -2.77 8.77 -3.21
CA ALA A 242 -3.10 9.00 -4.63
C ALA A 242 -2.17 8.32 -5.65
N THR A 243 -0.97 7.92 -5.23
CA THR A 243 -0.04 7.10 -5.99
C THR A 243 0.19 5.82 -5.20
N PRO A 244 -0.36 4.68 -5.63
CA PRO A 244 -0.20 3.43 -4.91
C PRO A 244 1.30 3.09 -4.91
N THR A 245 1.94 3.19 -3.75
CA THR A 245 3.30 2.69 -3.50
C THR A 245 3.18 1.32 -2.87
N VAL A 246 4.10 0.42 -3.19
CA VAL A 246 4.08 -0.97 -2.72
C VAL A 246 5.10 -1.12 -1.64
N LEU A 247 4.67 -0.99 -0.39
CA LEU A 247 5.61 -1.14 0.71
C LEU A 247 5.44 -2.49 1.38
N PRO A 248 6.55 -3.24 1.57
CA PRO A 248 6.55 -4.35 2.51
C PRO A 248 6.29 -3.73 3.88
N LEU A 249 5.19 -4.11 4.52
CA LEU A 249 4.66 -3.45 5.72
C LEU A 249 5.69 -3.26 6.86
N TRP A 250 6.72 -4.10 6.91
CA TRP A 250 7.73 -4.12 7.98
C TRP A 250 9.00 -3.36 7.65
N THR A 251 9.38 -3.24 6.38
CA THR A 251 10.61 -2.53 5.98
C THR A 251 10.39 -1.02 5.89
N SER A 252 9.16 -0.57 5.69
CA SER A 252 8.80 0.85 5.56
C SER A 252 8.55 1.58 6.88
N ARG A 253 8.77 0.90 8.00
CA ARG A 253 8.44 1.40 9.32
C ARG A 253 9.75 1.44 10.06
N SER A 254 10.21 2.63 10.44
CA SER A 254 11.31 2.84 11.39
C SER A 254 10.94 2.32 12.79
N VAL A 255 10.45 1.07 12.88
CA VAL A 255 10.11 0.34 14.09
C VAL A 255 11.32 -0.50 14.49
N PRO A 256 11.59 -0.63 15.79
CA PRO A 256 12.67 -1.47 16.28
C PRO A 256 12.65 -2.87 15.67
N LEU A 257 13.80 -3.39 15.24
CA LEU A 257 13.95 -4.73 14.65
C LEU A 257 13.34 -5.85 15.52
N ALA A 258 13.33 -5.69 16.84
CA ALA A 258 12.67 -6.61 17.78
C ALA A 258 11.16 -6.80 17.51
N LEU A 259 10.54 -5.89 16.77
CA LEU A 259 9.13 -5.95 16.36
C LEU A 259 8.93 -6.58 15.00
N TRP A 260 9.98 -6.91 14.25
CA TRP A 260 9.84 -7.52 12.93
C TRP A 260 9.35 -8.98 13.06
N PRO A 261 8.66 -9.52 12.05
CA PRO A 261 8.36 -10.94 12.00
C PRO A 261 9.65 -11.77 11.88
N THR A 262 9.84 -12.75 12.75
CA THR A 262 10.81 -13.82 12.53
C THR A 262 10.18 -14.85 11.59
N GLY A 263 10.43 -14.71 10.29
CA GLY A 263 9.93 -15.63 9.25
C GLY A 263 10.93 -16.76 8.95
N PRO A 264 10.50 -17.79 8.20
CA PRO A 264 11.45 -18.76 7.66
C PRO A 264 12.44 -18.01 6.75
N ILE A 265 13.74 -18.16 7.03
CA ILE A 265 14.79 -17.63 6.14
C ILE A 265 14.82 -18.52 4.89
N PRO A 266 14.77 -17.95 3.67
CA PRO A 266 15.25 -18.67 2.48
C PRO A 266 16.66 -19.22 2.73
N ALA A 267 17.10 -20.22 1.97
CA ALA A 267 18.50 -20.65 2.06
C ALA A 267 19.39 -19.40 1.84
N PRO A 268 20.18 -18.97 2.84
CA PRO A 268 20.85 -17.68 2.77
C PRO A 268 21.83 -17.69 1.61
N ALA A 269 21.63 -16.78 0.66
CA ALA A 269 22.56 -16.58 -0.44
C ALA A 269 23.89 -16.07 0.13
N ASP A 270 25.01 -16.58 -0.37
CA ASP A 270 26.32 -16.01 -0.07
C ASP A 270 26.41 -14.63 -0.75
N PRO A 271 26.52 -13.51 0.00
CA PRO A 271 26.62 -12.17 -0.59
C PRO A 271 27.78 -12.06 -1.58
N ARG A 272 28.87 -12.79 -1.34
CA ARG A 272 30.06 -12.74 -2.20
C ARG A 272 29.77 -13.31 -3.58
N THR A 273 29.13 -14.48 -3.61
CA THR A 273 28.68 -15.11 -4.85
C THR A 273 27.63 -14.26 -5.54
N ALA A 274 26.60 -13.80 -4.82
CA ALA A 274 25.51 -13.02 -5.40
C ALA A 274 25.98 -11.73 -6.08
N VAL A 275 26.86 -10.96 -5.42
CA VAL A 275 27.45 -9.74 -5.98
C VAL A 275 28.29 -10.02 -7.23
N LEU A 276 29.11 -11.07 -7.19
CA LEU A 276 29.98 -11.42 -8.31
C LEU A 276 29.19 -11.94 -9.50
N ASP A 277 28.18 -12.77 -9.26
CA ASP A 277 27.29 -13.34 -10.28
C ASP A 277 26.48 -12.24 -10.95
N LEU A 278 25.90 -11.31 -10.18
CA LEU A 278 25.18 -10.15 -10.71
C LEU A 278 26.06 -9.32 -11.66
N LEU A 279 27.29 -8.99 -11.25
CA LEU A 279 28.18 -8.21 -12.11
C LEU A 279 28.60 -9.01 -13.35
N THR A 280 28.84 -10.30 -13.22
CA THR A 280 29.24 -11.17 -14.34
C THR A 280 28.12 -11.33 -15.36
N GLU A 281 26.87 -11.42 -14.91
CA GLU A 281 25.67 -11.48 -15.74
C GLU A 281 25.46 -10.16 -16.49
N ILE A 282 25.47 -9.03 -15.76
CA ILE A 282 25.01 -7.73 -16.27
C ILE A 282 26.13 -6.93 -16.95
N GLU A 283 27.38 -7.04 -16.48
CA GLU A 283 28.53 -6.33 -17.03
C GLU A 283 29.77 -7.24 -17.10
N PRO A 284 29.76 -8.32 -17.93
CA PRO A 284 30.85 -9.30 -17.97
C PRO A 284 32.23 -8.69 -18.28
N ALA A 285 32.27 -7.57 -19.01
CA ALA A 285 33.50 -6.83 -19.30
C ALA A 285 34.11 -6.13 -18.07
N ARG A 286 33.34 -5.95 -16.99
CA ARG A 286 33.74 -5.32 -15.72
C ARG A 286 33.99 -6.36 -14.61
N ALA A 287 33.69 -7.63 -14.86
CA ALA A 287 33.89 -8.70 -13.89
C ALA A 287 35.38 -8.88 -13.52
N PRO A 288 35.75 -8.86 -12.23
CA PRO A 288 37.15 -8.92 -11.79
C PRO A 288 37.70 -10.36 -11.86
N SER A 289 38.09 -10.79 -13.06
CA SER A 289 38.71 -12.11 -13.28
C SER A 289 40.15 -12.16 -12.78
N GLY A 290 40.47 -13.13 -11.92
CA GLY A 290 41.83 -13.38 -11.41
C GLY A 290 42.38 -12.33 -10.43
N ALA A 291 41.54 -11.43 -9.92
CA ALA A 291 41.92 -10.39 -8.96
C ALA A 291 41.85 -10.90 -7.51
N GLU A 292 42.67 -10.31 -6.62
CA GLU A 292 42.44 -10.41 -5.18
C GLU A 292 41.14 -9.70 -4.79
N HIS A 293 40.35 -10.33 -3.92
CA HIS A 293 39.04 -9.83 -3.43
C HIS A 293 38.02 -9.53 -4.56
N PRO A 294 37.68 -10.52 -5.42
CA PRO A 294 36.84 -10.28 -6.60
C PRO A 294 35.42 -9.80 -6.23
N ALA A 295 34.80 -10.36 -5.19
CA ALA A 295 33.47 -9.95 -4.74
C ALA A 295 33.46 -8.50 -4.20
N ALA A 296 34.45 -8.12 -3.40
CA ALA A 296 34.54 -6.75 -2.88
C ALA A 296 34.77 -5.72 -3.99
N ARG A 297 35.59 -6.05 -4.99
CA ARG A 297 35.78 -5.19 -6.19
C ARG A 297 34.50 -5.08 -7.01
N ALA A 298 33.75 -6.17 -7.15
CA ALA A 298 32.46 -6.16 -7.81
C ALA A 298 31.44 -5.29 -7.03
N LEU A 299 31.41 -5.37 -5.70
CA LEU A 299 30.58 -4.53 -4.85
C LEU A 299 30.92 -3.04 -5.02
N CYS A 300 32.21 -2.68 -5.04
CA CYS A 300 32.63 -1.31 -5.32
C CYS A 300 32.08 -0.82 -6.67
N HIS A 301 32.20 -1.62 -7.73
CA HIS A 301 31.68 -1.25 -9.06
C HIS A 301 30.17 -1.07 -9.06
N ILE A 302 29.41 -1.99 -8.43
CA ILE A 302 27.95 -1.89 -8.33
C ILE A 302 27.54 -0.59 -7.64
N ALA A 303 28.23 -0.24 -6.56
CA ALA A 303 28.03 1.00 -5.81
C ALA A 303 28.58 2.26 -6.52
N GLY A 304 29.14 2.15 -7.73
CA GLY A 304 29.71 3.28 -8.48
C GLY A 304 31.02 3.82 -7.90
N LEU A 305 31.71 3.03 -7.08
CA LEU A 305 32.94 3.39 -6.39
C LEU A 305 34.18 2.84 -7.12
N ASN A 306 35.27 3.60 -7.07
CA ASN A 306 36.57 3.12 -7.53
C ASN A 306 37.09 2.04 -6.58
N ALA A 307 37.64 0.95 -7.14
CA ALA A 307 38.20 -0.17 -6.39
C ALA A 307 39.59 0.13 -5.77
N ASP A 308 39.69 1.24 -5.04
CA ASP A 308 40.86 1.61 -4.25
C ASP A 308 41.06 0.63 -3.09
N PRO A 309 42.30 0.35 -2.65
CA PRO A 309 42.57 -0.64 -1.61
C PRO A 309 41.78 -0.43 -0.31
N VAL A 310 41.59 0.83 0.11
CA VAL A 310 40.83 1.18 1.32
C VAL A 310 39.35 0.85 1.16
N VAL A 311 38.77 1.12 -0.02
CA VAL A 311 37.36 0.87 -0.31
C VAL A 311 37.11 -0.64 -0.50
N VAL A 312 38.04 -1.36 -1.15
CA VAL A 312 37.97 -2.82 -1.27
C VAL A 312 38.02 -3.49 0.11
N GLN A 313 38.85 -2.99 1.02
CA GLN A 313 38.91 -3.52 2.38
C GLN A 313 37.63 -3.22 3.17
N ALA A 314 37.03 -2.04 2.97
CA ALA A 314 35.72 -1.71 3.53
C ALA A 314 34.61 -2.62 2.97
N ALA A 315 34.62 -2.88 1.65
CA ALA A 315 33.68 -3.78 1.00
C ALA A 315 33.81 -5.24 1.47
N GLU A 316 35.01 -5.75 1.77
CA GLU A 316 35.16 -7.08 2.42
C GLU A 316 34.53 -7.13 3.81
N HIS A 317 34.76 -6.10 4.65
CA HIS A 317 34.13 -6.00 5.96
C HIS A 317 32.60 -5.96 5.85
N VAL A 318 32.08 -5.20 4.89
CA VAL A 318 30.65 -5.13 4.58
C VAL A 318 30.10 -6.49 4.19
N LEU A 319 30.78 -7.23 3.31
CA LEU A 319 30.35 -8.57 2.88
C LEU A 319 30.30 -9.54 4.07
N ASP A 320 31.23 -9.45 5.02
CA ASP A 320 31.21 -10.25 6.26
C ASP A 320 30.05 -9.87 7.20
N VAL A 321 29.69 -8.59 7.26
CA VAL A 321 28.49 -8.14 8.00
C VAL A 321 27.24 -8.67 7.29
N ALA A 322 27.14 -8.53 5.97
CA ALA A 322 26.01 -9.02 5.18
C ALA A 322 25.81 -10.53 5.37
N THR A 323 26.87 -11.34 5.35
CA THR A 323 26.78 -12.79 5.60
C THR A 323 26.18 -13.08 6.98
N ARG A 324 26.58 -12.33 8.02
CA ARG A 324 26.02 -12.49 9.38
C ARG A 324 24.55 -12.05 9.45
N VAL A 325 24.20 -10.95 8.79
CA VAL A 325 22.84 -10.44 8.73
C VAL A 325 21.91 -11.46 8.08
N LEU A 326 22.27 -11.99 6.90
CA LEU A 326 21.44 -12.96 6.16
C LEU A 326 21.33 -14.32 6.87
N ALA A 327 22.30 -14.68 7.70
CA ALA A 327 22.26 -15.91 8.49
C ALA A 327 21.39 -15.82 9.75
N ASP A 328 21.02 -14.61 10.18
CA ASP A 328 20.27 -14.38 11.41
C ASP A 328 18.74 -14.36 11.13
N PRO A 329 17.95 -15.28 11.74
CA PRO A 329 16.49 -15.29 11.61
C PRO A 329 15.80 -13.98 12.00
N ALA A 330 16.42 -13.16 12.86
CA ALA A 330 15.91 -11.84 13.22
C ALA A 330 15.82 -10.89 12.01
N HIS A 331 16.63 -11.11 10.98
CA HIS A 331 16.67 -10.28 9.77
C HIS A 331 15.97 -10.92 8.58
N ALA A 332 15.17 -11.99 8.75
CA ALA A 332 14.45 -12.65 7.65
C ALA A 332 13.58 -11.68 6.81
N GLY A 333 13.18 -10.54 7.38
CA GLY A 333 12.46 -9.48 6.68
C GLY A 333 13.18 -8.87 5.47
N VAL A 334 14.51 -9.00 5.36
CA VAL A 334 15.28 -8.52 4.18
C VAL A 334 14.89 -9.20 2.88
N TYR A 335 14.31 -10.40 2.95
CA TYR A 335 13.83 -11.16 1.79
C TYR A 335 12.37 -10.84 1.42
N ALA A 336 11.68 -10.02 2.21
CA ALA A 336 10.29 -9.70 1.94
C ALA A 336 10.15 -8.93 0.61
N ALA A 337 9.04 -9.18 -0.11
CA ALA A 337 8.55 -8.33 -1.19
C ALA A 337 9.60 -7.91 -2.24
N GLY A 338 10.42 -8.87 -2.67
CA GLY A 338 11.37 -8.65 -3.76
C GLY A 338 12.75 -8.15 -3.34
N GLY A 339 13.10 -8.28 -2.06
CA GLY A 339 14.46 -8.07 -1.56
C GLY A 339 14.77 -6.62 -1.12
N TRP A 340 15.99 -6.43 -0.63
CA TRP A 340 16.47 -5.18 -0.03
C TRP A 340 16.57 -4.02 -1.03
N ALA A 341 16.74 -4.28 -2.32
CA ALA A 341 16.81 -3.26 -3.37
C ALA A 341 15.62 -2.27 -3.34
N GLY A 342 14.44 -2.73 -2.92
CA GLY A 342 13.26 -1.89 -2.72
C GLY A 342 13.27 -1.02 -1.47
N SER A 343 13.91 -1.49 -0.40
CA SER A 343 14.04 -0.71 0.82
C SER A 343 15.00 0.48 0.60
N CYS A 344 15.99 0.32 -0.29
CA CYS A 344 16.86 1.40 -0.78
C CYS A 344 16.12 2.49 -1.59
N ARG A 345 14.83 2.34 -1.90
CA ARG A 345 14.04 3.21 -2.79
C ARG A 345 12.99 4.06 -2.08
N THR A 346 12.80 3.95 -0.77
CA THR A 346 11.73 4.66 -0.03
C THR A 346 11.98 6.18 0.18
N TYR A 347 12.61 6.83 -0.79
CA TYR A 347 13.17 8.17 -0.73
C TYR A 347 12.51 9.29 -1.56
N PRO A 348 11.23 9.25 -1.98
CA PRO A 348 10.60 10.49 -2.42
C PRO A 348 10.17 11.34 -1.22
N GLU A 349 10.62 12.61 -1.21
CA GLU A 349 9.98 13.66 -0.42
C GLU A 349 8.47 13.66 -0.72
N GLY A 350 7.65 13.51 0.31
CA GLY A 350 6.19 13.49 0.19
C GLY A 350 5.54 12.10 0.21
N THR A 351 6.29 11.01 0.38
CA THR A 351 5.68 9.72 0.73
C THR A 351 5.17 9.71 2.18
N VAL A 352 4.12 8.93 2.43
CA VAL A 352 3.41 8.82 3.71
C VAL A 352 4.28 8.23 4.84
N HIS A 353 5.54 7.86 4.58
CA HIS A 353 6.33 6.99 5.44
C HIS A 353 7.51 7.67 6.15
N GLY A 354 7.58 9.00 6.11
CA GLY A 354 8.60 9.79 6.80
C GLY A 354 9.79 10.14 5.91
N SER A 355 10.52 11.18 6.28
CA SER A 355 11.70 11.68 5.53
C SER A 355 13.01 10.96 5.88
N ASP A 356 12.97 10.03 6.84
CA ASP A 356 14.17 9.42 7.40
C ASP A 356 14.54 8.12 6.67
N PRO A 357 15.81 7.92 6.29
CA PRO A 357 16.29 6.69 5.67
C PRO A 357 15.98 5.45 6.49
N CYS A 358 15.48 4.40 5.83
CA CYS A 358 15.47 3.07 6.42
C CYS A 358 16.91 2.53 6.38
N LEU A 359 17.53 2.35 7.55
CA LEU A 359 18.88 1.80 7.64
C LEU A 359 18.88 0.29 7.37
N PRO A 360 19.85 -0.23 6.60
CA PRO A 360 19.99 -1.67 6.40
C PRO A 360 20.21 -2.40 7.72
N PRO A 361 19.61 -3.60 7.90
CA PRO A 361 19.98 -4.48 8.99
C PRO A 361 21.49 -4.73 9.00
N GLY A 362 22.12 -4.50 10.16
CA GLY A 362 23.57 -4.53 10.30
C GLY A 362 24.27 -3.17 10.13
N ALA A 363 23.55 -2.07 9.87
CA ALA A 363 24.13 -0.72 9.78
C ALA A 363 24.96 -0.34 11.02
N GLU A 364 24.47 -0.67 12.23
CA GLU A 364 25.19 -0.42 13.48
C GLU A 364 26.50 -1.23 13.54
N ILE A 365 26.46 -2.49 13.11
CA ILE A 365 27.61 -3.41 13.15
C ILE A 365 28.65 -3.02 12.11
N VAL A 366 28.21 -2.61 10.92
CA VAL A 366 29.13 -2.22 9.84
C VAL A 366 29.82 -0.90 10.17
N ALA A 367 29.10 0.02 10.82
CA ALA A 367 29.61 1.34 11.23
C ALA A 367 30.45 1.31 12.53
N ASP A 368 30.43 0.21 13.29
CA ASP A 368 31.23 0.02 14.52
C ASP A 368 32.69 -0.36 14.21
N LEU A 369 33.38 0.55 13.51
CA LEU A 369 34.82 0.47 13.26
C LEU A 369 35.58 1.51 14.10
N PRO A 370 36.87 1.28 14.39
CA PRO A 370 37.71 2.28 15.05
C PRO A 370 37.67 3.63 14.33
N GLU A 371 37.63 4.73 15.09
CA GLU A 371 37.51 6.08 14.52
C GLU A 371 38.59 6.39 13.48
N GLU A 372 39.81 5.84 13.61
CA GLU A 372 40.87 6.04 12.60
C GLU A 372 40.56 5.37 11.26
N ALA A 373 39.87 4.21 11.27
CA ALA A 373 39.45 3.51 10.07
C ALA A 373 38.32 4.27 9.36
N LEU A 374 37.32 4.72 10.12
CA LEU A 374 36.21 5.53 9.60
C LEU A 374 36.70 6.85 9.00
N GLN A 375 37.61 7.55 9.69
CA GLN A 375 38.22 8.77 9.13
C GLN A 375 39.01 8.51 7.86
N ARG A 376 39.75 7.39 7.79
CA ARG A 376 40.52 7.03 6.59
C ARG A 376 39.60 6.81 5.40
N LEU A 377 38.48 6.14 5.63
CA LEU A 377 37.45 5.93 4.63
C LEU A 377 36.80 7.25 4.22
N GLY A 378 36.30 8.05 5.18
CA GLY A 378 35.66 9.34 4.89
C GLY A 378 36.53 10.34 4.14
N ARG A 379 37.86 10.30 4.32
CA ARG A 379 38.80 11.12 3.53
C ARG A 379 38.77 10.82 2.02
N HIS A 380 38.39 9.61 1.60
CA HIS A 380 38.22 9.27 0.19
C HIS A 380 36.97 9.90 -0.43
N PHE A 381 35.95 10.19 0.37
CA PHE A 381 34.64 10.65 -0.11
C PHE A 381 34.41 12.15 0.13
N CYS A 382 35.18 12.77 1.02
CA CYS A 382 35.16 14.22 1.19
C CYS A 382 35.97 14.94 0.09
N SER A 383 35.36 15.95 -0.53
CA SER A 383 36.02 16.79 -1.55
C SER A 383 37.13 17.69 -1.00
N ARG A 384 37.10 18.01 0.31
CA ARG A 384 38.13 18.79 1.02
C ARG A 384 38.47 18.19 2.39
N PRO A 385 39.15 17.04 2.42
CA PRO A 385 39.38 16.29 3.65
C PRO A 385 40.29 17.02 4.66
N SER A 386 41.10 17.99 4.21
CA SER A 386 41.92 18.84 5.07
C SER A 386 41.13 19.88 5.87
N ASP A 387 39.96 20.28 5.35
CA ASP A 387 39.11 21.33 5.90
C ASP A 387 37.86 20.76 6.58
N THR A 388 37.68 19.43 6.50
CA THR A 388 36.54 18.70 7.05
C THR A 388 36.84 18.32 8.49
N SER A 389 35.87 18.52 9.39
CA SER A 389 36.07 18.20 10.80
C SER A 389 36.26 16.69 11.01
N ARG A 390 36.92 16.30 12.11
CA ARG A 390 37.12 14.88 12.44
C ARG A 390 35.80 14.13 12.54
N SER A 391 34.77 14.74 13.13
CA SER A 391 33.44 14.14 13.25
C SER A 391 32.78 13.95 11.89
N ASP A 392 32.88 14.93 10.99
CA ASP A 392 32.26 14.83 9.66
C ASP A 392 32.96 13.76 8.79
N LEU A 393 34.28 13.60 8.93
CA LEU A 393 35.01 12.49 8.30
C LEU A 393 34.58 11.12 8.82
N ILE A 394 34.26 11.01 10.11
CA ILE A 394 33.74 9.77 10.70
C ILE A 394 32.34 9.49 10.13
N SER A 395 31.45 10.48 10.15
CA SER A 395 30.10 10.37 9.57
C SER A 395 30.14 9.94 8.11
N ALA A 396 30.97 10.59 7.28
CA ALA A 396 31.14 10.22 5.88
C ALA A 396 31.63 8.77 5.72
N GLY A 397 32.56 8.31 6.56
CA GLY A 397 33.01 6.92 6.54
C GLY A 397 31.90 5.93 6.94
N GLN A 398 31.06 6.27 7.91
CA GLN A 398 29.92 5.44 8.33
C GLN A 398 28.86 5.36 7.24
N GLU A 399 28.52 6.49 6.62
CA GLU A 399 27.55 6.59 5.54
C GLU A 399 27.92 5.70 4.35
N GLU A 400 29.20 5.67 3.98
CA GLU A 400 29.68 4.86 2.85
C GLU A 400 29.71 3.35 3.17
N LEU A 401 29.96 2.98 4.43
CA LEU A 401 29.83 1.58 4.86
C LEU A 401 28.38 1.11 4.80
N VAL A 402 27.45 1.97 5.21
CA VAL A 402 26.01 1.71 5.11
C VAL A 402 25.61 1.61 3.63
N HIS A 403 26.09 2.50 2.77
CA HIS A 403 25.82 2.47 1.33
C HIS A 403 26.31 1.19 0.65
N LEU A 404 27.51 0.69 1.02
CA LEU A 404 28.01 -0.58 0.52
C LEU A 404 27.16 -1.76 1.03
N LEU A 405 26.71 -1.70 2.29
CA LEU A 405 25.85 -2.73 2.88
C LEU A 405 24.50 -2.80 2.15
N ASP A 406 23.95 -1.66 1.75
CA ASP A 406 22.73 -1.60 0.95
C ASP A 406 22.87 -2.40 -0.35
N TRP A 407 23.93 -2.16 -1.14
CA TRP A 407 24.11 -2.89 -2.40
C TRP A 407 24.45 -4.37 -2.20
N ALA A 408 25.17 -4.72 -1.14
CA ALA A 408 25.47 -6.11 -0.82
C ALA A 408 24.19 -6.89 -0.47
N LEU A 409 23.32 -6.32 0.38
CA LEU A 409 22.04 -6.92 0.71
C LEU A 409 21.09 -6.94 -0.49
N ALA A 410 21.05 -5.88 -1.30
CA ALA A 410 20.22 -5.79 -2.50
C ALA A 410 20.58 -6.89 -3.51
N ALA A 411 21.87 -7.12 -3.77
CA ALA A 411 22.31 -8.20 -4.64
C ALA A 411 22.00 -9.59 -4.04
N ALA A 412 22.25 -9.79 -2.74
CA ALA A 412 22.06 -11.09 -2.09
C ALA A 412 20.59 -11.48 -1.88
N THR A 413 19.69 -10.50 -1.89
CA THR A 413 18.24 -10.70 -1.72
C THR A 413 17.47 -10.48 -3.03
N ARG A 414 18.17 -10.25 -4.15
CA ARG A 414 17.59 -10.14 -5.49
C ARG A 414 16.67 -11.35 -5.74
N PRO A 415 15.39 -11.13 -6.10
CA PRO A 415 14.48 -12.22 -6.45
C PRO A 415 14.90 -12.85 -7.78
N ALA A 416 14.15 -13.85 -8.26
CA ALA A 416 14.51 -14.59 -9.46
C ALA A 416 14.83 -13.68 -10.66
N ASN A 417 15.97 -13.93 -11.31
CA ASN A 417 16.52 -13.10 -12.38
C ASN A 417 15.64 -13.21 -13.64
N PRO A 418 15.02 -12.11 -14.11
CA PRO A 418 14.43 -12.08 -15.44
C PRO A 418 15.52 -12.20 -16.51
N ASP A 419 15.17 -12.82 -17.63
CA ASP A 419 16.06 -12.89 -18.78
C ASP A 419 16.18 -11.49 -19.42
N TRP A 420 17.32 -10.83 -19.18
CA TRP A 420 17.66 -9.57 -19.81
C TRP A 420 18.25 -9.78 -21.19
N THR A 421 17.77 -9.01 -22.17
CA THR A 421 18.32 -8.95 -23.52
C THR A 421 19.19 -7.71 -23.66
N ARG A 422 20.34 -7.83 -24.34
CA ARG A 422 21.25 -6.70 -24.57
C ARG A 422 21.08 -6.16 -25.97
N ASP A 423 20.81 -4.86 -26.08
CA ASP A 423 20.83 -4.15 -27.36
C ASP A 423 22.26 -4.07 -27.89
N SER A 424 22.43 -4.52 -29.14
CA SER A 424 23.71 -4.51 -29.85
C SER A 424 24.26 -3.10 -30.17
N ALA A 425 23.42 -2.07 -30.20
CA ALA A 425 23.80 -0.73 -30.63
C ALA A 425 24.39 0.13 -29.50
N ASP A 426 23.78 0.10 -28.31
CA ASP A 426 24.15 0.97 -27.18
C ASP A 426 24.47 0.20 -25.88
N GLY A 427 24.27 -1.13 -25.88
CA GLY A 427 24.51 -1.99 -24.72
C GLY A 427 23.44 -1.89 -23.63
N THR A 428 22.33 -1.18 -23.89
CA THR A 428 21.17 -1.11 -22.99
C THR A 428 20.59 -2.50 -22.80
N LEU A 429 20.23 -2.82 -21.56
CA LEU A 429 19.56 -4.06 -21.23
C LEU A 429 18.06 -3.81 -21.22
N GLN A 430 17.29 -4.75 -21.78
CA GLN A 430 15.84 -4.71 -21.81
C GLN A 430 15.24 -6.05 -21.40
N HIS A 431 14.17 -5.97 -20.62
CA HIS A 431 13.31 -7.10 -20.29
C HIS A 431 11.86 -6.71 -20.56
N THR A 432 11.06 -7.64 -21.09
CA THR A 432 9.64 -7.43 -21.37
C THR A 432 8.82 -8.60 -20.87
N GLN A 433 7.65 -8.31 -20.30
CA GLN A 433 6.69 -9.33 -19.89
C GLN A 433 5.25 -8.90 -20.19
N PRO A 434 4.39 -9.79 -20.70
CA PRO A 434 2.99 -9.46 -20.97
C PRO A 434 2.23 -9.18 -19.66
N LEU A 435 1.26 -8.28 -19.72
CA LEU A 435 0.38 -8.03 -18.58
C LEU A 435 -0.60 -9.19 -18.37
N PRO A 436 -0.93 -9.51 -17.10
CA PRO A 436 -1.92 -10.54 -16.80
C PRO A 436 -3.32 -10.07 -17.21
N ASP A 437 -4.11 -11.00 -17.77
CA ASP A 437 -5.54 -10.82 -18.04
C ASP A 437 -5.92 -9.64 -18.96
N ARG A 438 -4.96 -9.03 -19.67
CA ARG A 438 -5.19 -7.95 -20.64
C ARG A 438 -4.06 -7.81 -21.67
N ASP A 439 -4.34 -7.15 -22.79
CA ASP A 439 -3.33 -6.65 -23.72
C ASP A 439 -2.43 -5.59 -23.05
N GLY A 440 -1.14 -5.66 -23.33
CA GLY A 440 -0.12 -4.75 -22.79
C GLY A 440 1.16 -5.48 -22.39
N ILE A 441 2.26 -4.73 -22.29
CA ILE A 441 3.59 -5.25 -21.97
C ILE A 441 4.21 -4.36 -20.90
N LEU A 442 4.68 -4.95 -19.80
CA LEU A 442 5.59 -4.27 -18.87
C LEU A 442 7.01 -4.37 -19.44
N THR A 443 7.63 -3.22 -19.66
CA THR A 443 9.00 -3.10 -20.18
C THR A 443 9.92 -2.51 -19.12
N LEU A 444 11.06 -3.17 -18.90
CA LEU A 444 12.14 -2.69 -18.06
C LEU A 444 13.35 -2.40 -18.95
N THR A 445 14.02 -1.28 -18.73
CA THR A 445 15.31 -0.99 -19.37
C THR A 445 16.34 -0.53 -18.36
N ALA A 446 17.61 -0.84 -18.61
CA ALA A 446 18.75 -0.39 -17.84
C ALA A 446 19.91 -0.03 -18.77
N THR A 447 20.23 1.26 -18.88
CA THR A 447 21.30 1.77 -19.76
C THR A 447 22.68 1.54 -19.16
N THR A 448 23.71 1.62 -19.99
CA THR A 448 25.12 1.53 -19.57
C THR A 448 25.57 2.67 -18.66
N THR A 449 24.81 3.77 -18.60
CA THR A 449 25.05 4.90 -17.69
C THR A 449 24.28 4.75 -16.37
N GLY A 450 23.67 3.59 -16.12
CA GLY A 450 22.90 3.33 -14.91
C GLY A 450 21.50 3.96 -14.90
N VAL A 451 20.97 4.45 -16.03
CA VAL A 451 19.59 4.94 -16.05
C VAL A 451 18.66 3.75 -16.25
N TYR A 452 17.73 3.54 -15.33
CA TYR A 452 16.68 2.55 -15.52
C TYR A 452 15.34 3.21 -15.84
N ARG A 453 14.46 2.45 -16.49
CA ARG A 453 13.07 2.84 -16.74
C ARG A 453 12.17 1.62 -16.64
N VAL A 454 11.00 1.80 -16.04
CA VAL A 454 9.88 0.84 -16.10
C VAL A 454 8.69 1.52 -16.77
N SER A 455 8.10 0.86 -17.77
CA SER A 455 6.94 1.36 -18.51
C SER A 455 5.91 0.28 -18.80
N LEU A 456 4.66 0.71 -19.01
CA LEU A 456 3.57 -0.11 -19.50
C LEU A 456 3.27 0.33 -20.93
N ASP A 457 3.52 -0.56 -21.89
CA ASP A 457 3.40 -0.29 -23.31
C ASP A 457 2.25 -1.11 -23.92
N ALA A 458 1.77 -0.69 -25.09
CA ALA A 458 0.82 -1.45 -25.92
C ALA A 458 -0.50 -1.80 -25.20
N LEU A 459 -1.02 -0.89 -24.38
CA LEU A 459 -2.19 -1.13 -23.51
C LEU A 459 -3.52 -1.29 -24.29
N GLY A 460 -3.50 -1.06 -25.60
CA GLY A 460 -4.70 -1.14 -26.44
C GLY A 460 -5.74 -0.08 -26.08
N LEU A 461 -5.29 1.03 -25.47
CA LEU A 461 -6.13 2.15 -25.10
C LEU A 461 -6.12 3.16 -26.24
N SER A 462 -7.19 3.18 -27.04
CA SER A 462 -7.38 4.08 -28.18
C SER A 462 -7.09 5.55 -27.90
N ASP A 463 -7.25 5.98 -26.65
CA ASP A 463 -7.10 7.37 -26.20
C ASP A 463 -5.63 7.73 -25.87
N LEU A 464 -4.75 6.74 -25.69
CA LEU A 464 -3.30 6.91 -25.51
C LEU A 464 -2.52 6.75 -26.82
N ALA A 465 -3.19 6.42 -27.93
CA ALA A 465 -2.55 6.25 -29.23
C ALA A 465 -1.83 7.52 -29.73
N ASP A 466 -2.25 8.70 -29.26
CA ASP A 466 -1.61 10.00 -29.56
C ASP A 466 -0.49 10.37 -28.54
N GLU A 467 -0.29 9.59 -27.48
CA GLU A 467 0.72 9.75 -26.42
C GLU A 467 1.62 8.49 -26.31
N ASP A 468 2.02 7.93 -27.45
CA ASP A 468 2.92 6.76 -27.58
C ASP A 468 2.41 5.43 -26.95
N ASP A 469 1.13 5.32 -26.57
CA ASP A 469 0.53 4.13 -25.90
C ASP A 469 1.39 3.57 -24.75
N THR A 470 2.10 4.49 -24.06
CA THR A 470 3.13 4.17 -23.06
C THR A 470 2.86 4.96 -21.79
N VAL A 471 2.73 4.25 -20.67
CA VAL A 471 2.72 4.85 -19.33
C VAL A 471 4.06 4.59 -18.66
N GLU A 472 4.88 5.64 -18.51
CA GLU A 472 6.14 5.54 -17.77
C GLU A 472 5.84 5.48 -16.27
N TRP A 473 6.27 4.39 -15.63
CA TRP A 473 6.10 4.16 -14.19
C TRP A 473 7.19 4.89 -13.40
N GLU A 474 8.45 4.67 -13.78
CA GLU A 474 9.59 5.22 -13.06
C GLU A 474 10.79 5.36 -14.00
N ARG A 475 11.62 6.37 -13.72
CA ARG A 475 12.87 6.61 -14.41
C ARG A 475 13.84 7.33 -13.50
N GLU A 476 14.90 6.64 -13.09
CA GLU A 476 15.96 7.24 -12.28
C GLU A 476 17.34 6.73 -12.70
N ALA A 477 18.38 7.34 -12.14
CA ALA A 477 19.74 6.88 -12.31
C ALA A 477 20.16 5.96 -11.15
N ALA A 478 21.10 5.07 -11.39
CA ALA A 478 21.74 4.22 -10.41
C ALA A 478 23.26 4.36 -10.56
N PRO A 479 24.05 3.99 -9.55
CA PRO A 479 25.51 4.13 -9.61
C PRO A 479 26.19 3.29 -10.71
N SER A 480 25.54 2.24 -11.21
CA SER A 480 26.04 1.33 -12.26
C SER A 480 24.89 0.70 -13.05
N GLN A 481 25.19 0.02 -14.17
CA GLN A 481 24.18 -0.73 -14.93
C GLN A 481 23.65 -1.93 -14.11
N ALA A 482 24.51 -2.61 -13.35
CA ALA A 482 24.11 -3.67 -12.42
C ALA A 482 23.15 -3.17 -11.32
N ALA A 483 23.43 -2.00 -10.73
CA ALA A 483 22.53 -1.35 -9.79
C ALA A 483 21.20 -0.94 -10.44
N ALA A 484 21.26 -0.41 -11.68
CA ALA A 484 20.07 -0.04 -12.44
C ALA A 484 19.16 -1.25 -12.71
N VAL A 485 19.73 -2.43 -12.99
CA VAL A 485 18.98 -3.69 -13.14
C VAL A 485 18.27 -4.07 -11.84
N LEU A 486 18.97 -4.05 -10.68
CA LEU A 486 18.35 -4.34 -9.38
C LEU A 486 17.16 -3.42 -9.08
N LEU A 487 17.32 -2.12 -9.36
CA LEU A 487 16.27 -1.13 -9.15
C LEU A 487 15.11 -1.33 -10.15
N ALA A 488 15.40 -1.57 -11.43
CA ALA A 488 14.37 -1.82 -12.45
C ALA A 488 13.55 -3.08 -12.14
N GLU A 489 14.19 -4.15 -11.70
CA GLU A 489 13.51 -5.39 -11.30
C GLU A 489 12.58 -5.13 -10.13
N HIS A 490 13.04 -4.40 -9.12
CA HIS A 490 12.19 -4.03 -8.00
C HIS A 490 11.02 -3.11 -8.42
N ALA A 491 11.29 -2.08 -9.22
CA ALA A 491 10.27 -1.19 -9.77
C ALA A 491 9.18 -1.97 -10.52
N ALA A 492 9.56 -3.02 -11.25
CA ALA A 492 8.62 -3.86 -11.95
C ALA A 492 7.70 -4.66 -11.00
N ILE A 493 8.20 -5.06 -9.83
CA ILE A 493 7.38 -5.66 -8.75
C ILE A 493 6.34 -4.65 -8.31
N GLU A 494 6.77 -3.42 -8.00
CA GLU A 494 5.88 -2.35 -7.55
C GLU A 494 4.83 -2.03 -8.63
N ALA A 495 5.28 -1.85 -9.88
CA ALA A 495 4.42 -1.56 -11.02
C ALA A 495 3.38 -2.66 -11.24
N ALA A 496 3.79 -3.94 -11.21
CA ALA A 496 2.88 -5.07 -11.39
C ALA A 496 1.84 -5.17 -10.27
N VAL A 497 2.26 -4.91 -9.03
CA VAL A 497 1.38 -4.93 -7.85
C VAL A 497 0.41 -3.76 -7.87
N CYS A 498 0.85 -2.59 -8.33
CA CYS A 498 0.05 -1.39 -8.41
C CYS A 498 -0.76 -1.24 -9.68
N LEU A 499 -0.54 -2.08 -10.68
CA LEU A 499 -1.24 -2.08 -11.95
C LEU A 499 -2.78 -2.01 -11.80
N PRO A 500 -3.43 -2.73 -10.85
CA PRO A 500 -4.88 -2.62 -10.61
C PRO A 500 -5.37 -1.25 -10.13
N PHE A 501 -4.45 -0.38 -9.72
CA PHE A 501 -4.73 0.94 -9.16
C PHE A 501 -4.27 2.07 -10.09
N GLN A 502 -3.50 1.75 -11.12
CA GLN A 502 -3.00 2.74 -12.07
C GLN A 502 -4.13 3.39 -12.82
N ARG A 503 -4.03 4.71 -13.01
CA ARG A 503 -5.06 5.51 -13.67
C ARG A 503 -4.47 6.20 -14.89
N GLU A 504 -5.25 6.24 -15.96
CA GLU A 504 -5.05 7.16 -17.07
C GLU A 504 -5.10 8.60 -16.54
N HIS A 505 -4.09 9.42 -16.84
CA HIS A 505 -3.93 10.80 -16.33
C HIS A 505 -5.08 11.75 -16.72
N ARG A 506 -5.67 11.60 -17.91
CA ARG A 506 -6.72 12.53 -18.38
C ARG A 506 -8.07 12.25 -17.73
N LYS A 507 -8.60 11.03 -17.91
CA LYS A 507 -9.93 10.67 -17.40
C LYS A 507 -9.89 10.02 -16.02
N GLN A 508 -8.71 9.84 -15.42
CA GLN A 508 -8.51 9.25 -14.09
C GLN A 508 -9.11 7.84 -13.95
N ARG A 509 -9.17 7.11 -15.07
CA ARG A 509 -9.75 5.76 -15.15
C ARG A 509 -8.72 4.71 -14.83
N LEU A 510 -9.10 3.69 -14.08
CA LEU A 510 -8.23 2.53 -13.86
C LEU A 510 -7.81 1.89 -15.19
N LEU A 511 -6.50 1.63 -15.35
CA LEU A 511 -5.92 0.86 -16.46
C LEU A 511 -6.39 -0.60 -16.41
N LEU A 512 -6.74 -1.14 -15.23
CA LEU A 512 -7.39 -2.44 -15.05
C LEU A 512 -8.70 -2.28 -14.25
N PRO A 513 -9.84 -2.06 -14.92
CA PRO A 513 -11.14 -1.97 -14.25
C PRO A 513 -11.53 -3.29 -13.58
N ALA A 514 -12.16 -3.21 -12.42
CA ALA A 514 -12.68 -4.36 -11.69
C ALA A 514 -13.91 -4.97 -12.38
N ALA A 515 -14.10 -6.28 -12.22
CA ALA A 515 -15.35 -6.93 -12.59
C ALA A 515 -16.50 -6.45 -11.67
N VAL A 516 -17.64 -6.09 -12.25
CA VAL A 516 -18.77 -5.49 -11.53
C VAL A 516 -20.05 -6.29 -11.76
N SER A 517 -20.89 -6.37 -10.72
CA SER A 517 -22.28 -6.84 -10.83
C SER A 517 -23.06 -6.09 -11.91
N ALA A 518 -24.00 -6.77 -12.55
CA ALA A 518 -24.90 -6.15 -13.52
C ALA A 518 -25.82 -5.08 -12.89
N GLU A 519 -26.10 -5.17 -11.58
CA GLU A 519 -27.00 -4.29 -10.85
C GLU A 519 -26.37 -3.80 -9.53
N PRO A 520 -25.41 -2.86 -9.58
CA PRO A 520 -24.81 -2.30 -8.38
C PRO A 520 -25.76 -1.31 -7.69
N THR A 521 -25.78 -1.37 -6.35
CA THR A 521 -26.41 -0.36 -5.49
C THR A 521 -25.37 0.66 -5.01
N ILE A 522 -25.78 1.89 -4.65
CA ILE A 522 -24.88 2.89 -4.03
C ILE A 522 -24.06 2.27 -2.90
N ARG A 523 -24.72 1.50 -2.03
CA ARG A 523 -24.08 0.80 -0.91
C ARG A 523 -23.01 -0.18 -1.39
N SER A 524 -23.29 -1.01 -2.39
CA SER A 524 -22.29 -1.96 -2.91
C SER A 524 -21.14 -1.28 -3.64
N VAL A 525 -21.38 -0.14 -4.30
CA VAL A 525 -20.30 0.66 -4.93
C VAL A 525 -19.40 1.26 -3.85
N ILE A 526 -19.97 1.87 -2.81
CA ILE A 526 -19.20 2.40 -1.66
C ILE A 526 -18.40 1.29 -0.97
N ALA A 527 -18.93 0.06 -0.89
CA ALA A 527 -18.25 -1.07 -0.26
C ALA A 527 -16.94 -1.44 -0.97
N GLY A 528 -16.93 -1.34 -2.30
CA GLY A 528 -15.79 -1.75 -3.14
C GLY A 528 -14.92 -0.59 -3.63
N ALA A 529 -15.22 0.65 -3.24
CA ALA A 529 -14.51 1.83 -3.72
C ALA A 529 -13.23 2.10 -2.91
N ASP A 530 -12.15 2.41 -3.62
CA ASP A 530 -10.91 2.91 -3.04
C ASP A 530 -11.07 4.37 -2.62
N TYR A 531 -11.80 5.17 -3.40
CA TYR A 531 -12.05 6.57 -3.11
C TYR A 531 -13.55 6.86 -3.05
N VAL A 532 -13.99 7.57 -2.02
CA VAL A 532 -15.38 8.01 -1.87
C VAL A 532 -15.40 9.52 -1.69
N LEU A 533 -15.95 10.25 -2.67
CA LEU A 533 -16.17 11.69 -2.55
C LEU A 533 -17.25 11.95 -1.51
N GLY A 534 -16.87 12.54 -0.39
CA GLY A 534 -17.78 12.92 0.69
C GLY A 534 -18.41 14.29 0.49
N PHE A 535 -19.55 14.53 1.12
CA PHE A 535 -20.32 15.77 1.01
C PHE A 535 -19.54 17.01 1.44
N PHE A 536 -18.78 16.92 2.53
CA PHE A 536 -17.97 18.06 2.99
C PHE A 536 -16.86 18.41 2.00
N THR A 537 -16.24 17.39 1.39
CA THR A 537 -15.26 17.54 0.31
C THR A 537 -15.88 18.14 -0.94
N LEU A 538 -17.08 17.69 -1.35
CA LEU A 538 -17.82 18.35 -2.42
C LEU A 538 -18.07 19.83 -2.08
N ALA A 539 -18.54 20.13 -0.87
CA ALA A 539 -18.87 21.50 -0.49
C ALA A 539 -17.65 22.44 -0.51
N SER A 540 -16.43 21.92 -0.25
CA SER A 540 -15.20 22.72 -0.33
C SER A 540 -14.91 23.27 -1.73
N VAL A 541 -15.46 22.62 -2.77
CA VAL A 541 -15.22 23.03 -4.16
C VAL A 541 -16.39 23.80 -4.78
N LEU A 542 -17.63 23.59 -4.31
CA LEU A 542 -18.80 24.22 -4.92
C LEU A 542 -18.69 25.76 -4.97
N GLY A 543 -18.22 26.39 -3.90
CA GLY A 543 -17.99 27.84 -3.88
C GLY A 543 -16.93 28.30 -4.90
N ARG A 544 -15.86 27.52 -5.08
CA ARG A 544 -14.82 27.80 -6.08
C ARG A 544 -15.32 27.60 -7.51
N LEU A 545 -16.19 26.61 -7.73
CA LEU A 545 -16.80 26.37 -9.03
C LEU A 545 -17.78 27.47 -9.40
N HIS A 546 -18.56 27.98 -8.44
CA HIS A 546 -19.42 29.15 -8.65
C HIS A 546 -18.63 30.35 -9.19
N ASP A 547 -17.49 30.67 -8.58
CA ASP A 547 -16.66 31.82 -9.00
C ASP A 547 -15.94 31.60 -10.34
N ARG A 548 -15.73 30.34 -10.74
CA ARG A 548 -14.94 29.97 -11.94
C ARG A 548 -15.79 29.62 -13.16
N VAL A 549 -17.00 29.12 -12.96
CA VAL A 549 -17.80 28.49 -14.01
C VAL A 549 -19.15 29.19 -14.10
N GLY A 550 -19.38 29.89 -15.22
CA GLY A 550 -20.65 30.58 -15.45
C GLY A 550 -21.81 29.63 -15.74
N ALA A 551 -21.58 28.60 -16.56
CA ALA A 551 -22.62 27.66 -16.98
C ALA A 551 -22.08 26.23 -17.18
N THR A 552 -22.95 25.24 -16.99
CA THR A 552 -22.66 23.80 -17.14
C THR A 552 -23.76 23.09 -17.92
N GLN A 553 -23.39 21.99 -18.58
CA GLN A 553 -24.31 21.11 -19.31
C GLN A 553 -25.03 20.13 -18.38
N GLY A 554 -26.06 19.45 -18.88
CA GLY A 554 -26.74 18.35 -18.18
C GLY A 554 -26.16 16.98 -18.52
N ALA A 555 -26.51 15.95 -17.74
CA ALA A 555 -26.02 14.59 -17.97
C ALA A 555 -26.38 14.07 -19.37
N ALA A 556 -27.56 14.40 -19.90
CA ALA A 556 -27.99 13.97 -21.24
C ALA A 556 -27.08 14.49 -22.36
N ASP A 557 -26.35 15.57 -22.12
CA ASP A 557 -25.38 16.13 -23.05
C ASP A 557 -24.04 15.37 -22.97
N GLY A 558 -23.77 14.65 -21.90
CA GLY A 558 -22.54 13.90 -21.70
C GLY A 558 -21.70 14.50 -20.58
N HIS A 559 -21.31 13.67 -19.61
CA HIS A 559 -20.45 14.08 -18.51
C HIS A 559 -19.08 14.55 -19.01
N TRP A 560 -18.38 13.74 -19.79
CA TRP A 560 -17.09 14.06 -20.38
C TRP A 560 -17.19 14.23 -21.90
N ARG A 561 -16.73 15.37 -22.43
CA ARG A 561 -16.69 15.68 -23.85
C ARG A 561 -15.28 16.15 -24.26
N GLY A 562 -14.35 15.24 -24.53
CA GLY A 562 -13.10 15.57 -25.25
C GLY A 562 -12.56 14.35 -25.98
N ASP A 563 -12.16 14.39 -27.28
CA ASP A 563 -11.93 15.53 -28.21
C ASP A 563 -11.81 15.01 -29.69
N THR A 564 -11.69 15.89 -30.70
CA THR A 564 -11.00 15.51 -31.97
C THR A 564 -10.12 16.57 -32.65
N ARG A 565 -10.07 17.88 -32.26
CA ARG A 565 -9.23 18.84 -33.04
C ARG A 565 -9.01 20.25 -32.47
N SER A 566 -9.33 20.57 -31.22
CA SER A 566 -9.19 21.96 -30.75
C SER A 566 -8.48 22.10 -29.41
N ASP A 567 -7.37 22.84 -29.40
CA ASP A 567 -6.68 23.42 -28.24
C ASP A 567 -7.55 24.42 -27.43
N ARG A 568 -8.86 24.19 -27.30
CA ARG A 568 -9.75 25.09 -26.56
C ARG A 568 -10.03 24.53 -25.17
N PRO A 569 -9.50 25.16 -24.10
CA PRO A 569 -9.74 24.76 -22.70
C PRO A 569 -11.17 25.02 -22.19
N ASP A 570 -12.11 25.49 -23.03
CA ASP A 570 -13.45 25.95 -22.64
C ASP A 570 -14.60 25.05 -23.15
N CYS A 571 -14.41 23.74 -23.24
CA CYS A 571 -15.51 22.83 -23.58
C CYS A 571 -16.53 22.79 -22.44
N PRO A 572 -17.83 23.06 -22.69
CA PRO A 572 -18.83 23.08 -21.64
C PRO A 572 -19.06 21.66 -21.09
N ALA A 573 -18.84 21.49 -19.78
CA ALA A 573 -18.91 20.22 -19.05
C ALA A 573 -20.10 20.19 -18.09
N THR A 574 -20.46 19.00 -17.61
CA THR A 574 -21.45 18.84 -16.52
C THR A 574 -20.85 19.25 -15.17
N LEU A 575 -21.70 19.53 -14.17
CA LEU A 575 -21.19 19.82 -12.82
C LEU A 575 -20.46 18.60 -12.25
N THR A 576 -20.96 17.38 -12.51
CA THR A 576 -20.26 16.15 -12.14
C THR A 576 -18.86 16.08 -12.74
N ALA A 577 -18.69 16.42 -14.02
CA ALA A 577 -17.38 16.34 -14.66
C ALA A 577 -16.37 17.36 -14.12
N LEU A 578 -16.81 18.59 -13.83
CA LEU A 578 -15.96 19.59 -13.19
C LEU A 578 -15.52 19.16 -11.78
N VAL A 579 -16.42 18.52 -11.03
CA VAL A 579 -16.10 17.93 -9.74
C VAL A 579 -15.15 16.74 -9.91
N SER A 580 -15.35 15.92 -10.94
CA SER A 580 -14.46 14.81 -11.26
C SER A 580 -13.04 15.28 -11.56
N ASP A 581 -12.88 16.32 -12.36
CA ASP A 581 -11.56 16.91 -12.64
C ASP A 581 -10.87 17.44 -11.40
N TRP A 582 -11.64 18.12 -10.54
CA TRP A 582 -11.08 18.71 -9.34
C TRP A 582 -10.58 17.66 -8.34
N PHE A 583 -11.27 16.53 -8.24
CA PHE A 583 -10.95 15.46 -7.29
C PHE A 583 -10.30 14.23 -7.94
N ALA A 584 -9.91 14.32 -9.20
CA ALA A 584 -9.36 13.22 -9.98
C ALA A 584 -10.24 11.95 -9.95
N LEU A 585 -11.56 12.10 -10.11
CA LEU A 585 -12.50 10.99 -10.21
C LEU A 585 -12.56 10.41 -11.63
N PRO A 586 -12.84 9.11 -11.79
CA PRO A 586 -12.90 8.48 -13.10
C PRO A 586 -14.07 9.01 -13.94
N SER A 587 -13.76 9.69 -15.03
CA SER A 587 -14.73 10.18 -16.01
C SER A 587 -15.07 9.12 -17.08
N PRO A 588 -16.33 8.99 -17.51
CA PRO A 588 -16.72 8.06 -18.58
C PRO A 588 -16.16 8.52 -19.94
N ARG A 589 -16.10 7.61 -20.92
CA ARG A 589 -15.80 7.98 -22.32
C ARG A 589 -17.02 8.50 -23.06
N HIS A 590 -16.79 9.31 -24.08
CA HIS A 590 -17.83 9.88 -24.94
C HIS A 590 -18.78 8.85 -25.55
N ASP A 591 -18.28 7.66 -25.90
CA ASP A 591 -19.01 6.55 -26.51
C ASP A 591 -19.64 5.58 -25.50
N GLU A 592 -19.35 5.74 -24.21
CA GLU A 592 -19.92 4.90 -23.15
C GLU A 592 -21.32 5.38 -22.75
N ALA A 593 -22.24 4.44 -22.54
CA ALA A 593 -23.59 4.74 -22.06
C ALA A 593 -23.60 5.49 -20.71
N ALA A 594 -22.58 5.26 -19.86
CA ALA A 594 -22.42 5.98 -18.60
C ALA A 594 -22.29 7.50 -18.81
N ASN A 595 -21.74 7.94 -19.94
CA ASN A 595 -21.50 9.35 -20.20
C ASN A 595 -22.78 10.18 -20.23
N THR A 596 -23.89 9.62 -20.71
CA THR A 596 -25.14 10.36 -20.92
C THR A 596 -26.21 10.05 -19.88
N THR A 597 -25.85 9.36 -18.79
CA THR A 597 -26.77 8.93 -17.73
C THR A 597 -26.45 9.60 -16.41
N SER A 598 -27.48 9.94 -15.63
CA SER A 598 -27.31 10.48 -14.27
C SER A 598 -26.47 9.57 -13.37
N VAL A 599 -25.76 10.16 -12.40
CA VAL A 599 -24.82 9.46 -11.51
C VAL A 599 -25.46 8.41 -10.59
N ASP A 600 -26.78 8.49 -10.37
CA ASP A 600 -27.56 7.51 -9.61
C ASP A 600 -28.12 6.35 -10.47
N ASN A 601 -27.88 6.38 -11.78
CA ASN A 601 -28.29 5.31 -12.69
C ASN A 601 -27.40 4.07 -12.54
N PRO A 602 -27.94 2.83 -12.60
CA PRO A 602 -27.14 1.61 -12.55
C PRO A 602 -26.00 1.53 -13.58
N VAL A 603 -26.14 2.17 -14.75
CA VAL A 603 -25.07 2.27 -15.76
C VAL A 603 -23.89 3.08 -15.23
N TYR A 604 -24.14 4.25 -14.64
CA TYR A 604 -23.09 5.10 -14.06
C TYR A 604 -22.49 4.47 -12.79
N LEU A 605 -23.32 3.85 -11.95
CA LEU A 605 -22.85 3.12 -10.77
C LEU A 605 -21.94 1.95 -11.14
N ARG A 606 -22.18 1.27 -12.26
CA ARG A 606 -21.25 0.25 -12.79
C ARG A 606 -19.92 0.85 -13.21
N HIS A 607 -19.92 2.01 -13.87
CA HIS A 607 -18.70 2.74 -14.23
C HIS A 607 -17.89 3.09 -12.98
N LEU A 608 -18.52 3.71 -11.98
CA LEU A 608 -17.89 4.04 -10.71
C LEU A 608 -17.32 2.80 -10.00
N ALA A 609 -18.10 1.73 -9.90
CA ALA A 609 -17.65 0.47 -9.30
C ALA A 609 -16.48 -0.17 -10.06
N ALA A 610 -16.52 -0.17 -11.40
CA ALA A 610 -15.45 -0.74 -12.22
C ALA A 610 -14.14 0.02 -12.02
N HIS A 611 -14.23 1.33 -11.79
CA HIS A 611 -13.08 2.19 -11.53
C HIS A 611 -12.81 2.43 -10.03
N ARG A 612 -13.39 1.61 -9.15
CA ARG A 612 -13.22 1.60 -7.68
C ARG A 612 -13.37 3.00 -7.07
N ALA A 613 -14.32 3.77 -7.57
CA ALA A 613 -14.69 5.08 -7.05
C ALA A 613 -16.15 5.05 -6.60
N ALA A 614 -16.50 5.91 -5.65
CA ALA A 614 -17.88 6.13 -5.27
C ALA A 614 -18.13 7.60 -4.93
N LEU A 615 -19.41 7.96 -4.99
CA LEU A 615 -19.93 9.20 -4.44
C LEU A 615 -20.70 8.82 -3.17
N ASP A 616 -20.60 9.63 -2.12
CA ASP A 616 -21.47 9.41 -0.97
C ASP A 616 -22.96 9.59 -1.37
N PRO A 617 -23.91 9.07 -0.58
CA PRO A 617 -25.32 9.15 -0.95
C PRO A 617 -25.86 10.59 -1.10
N PHE A 618 -25.33 11.55 -0.34
CA PHE A 618 -25.74 12.96 -0.38
C PHE A 618 -25.18 13.66 -1.64
N VAL A 619 -23.91 13.42 -1.98
CA VAL A 619 -23.22 13.85 -3.18
C VAL A 619 -23.93 13.28 -4.40
N THR A 620 -24.21 11.98 -4.41
CA THR A 620 -24.96 11.30 -5.48
C THR A 620 -26.31 11.99 -5.70
N ARG A 621 -27.08 12.22 -4.63
CA ARG A 621 -28.39 12.88 -4.71
C ARG A 621 -28.30 14.31 -5.23
N TYR A 622 -27.30 15.07 -4.77
CA TYR A 622 -27.08 16.45 -5.17
C TYR A 622 -26.70 16.55 -6.66
N LEU A 623 -25.68 15.79 -7.10
CA LEU A 623 -25.16 15.84 -8.46
C LEU A 623 -26.16 15.28 -9.48
N ALA A 624 -26.87 14.20 -9.15
CA ALA A 624 -27.93 13.65 -10.00
C ALA A 624 -29.03 14.71 -10.28
N ALA A 625 -29.45 15.43 -9.25
CA ALA A 625 -30.45 16.49 -9.40
C ALA A 625 -29.90 17.69 -10.16
N ALA A 626 -28.67 18.13 -9.85
CA ALA A 626 -28.01 19.22 -10.56
C ALA A 626 -27.92 18.91 -12.06
N ASP A 627 -27.39 17.76 -12.45
CA ASP A 627 -27.17 17.39 -13.86
C ASP A 627 -28.46 16.94 -14.59
N SER A 628 -29.57 16.72 -13.87
CA SER A 628 -30.86 16.37 -14.50
C SER A 628 -31.48 17.50 -15.32
N LEU A 629 -31.10 18.76 -15.09
CA LEU A 629 -31.61 19.87 -15.90
C LEU A 629 -31.07 19.75 -17.33
N PRO A 630 -31.90 19.81 -18.38
CA PRO A 630 -31.45 19.65 -19.75
C PRO A 630 -30.72 20.90 -20.27
N GLY A 631 -29.69 20.68 -21.10
CA GLY A 631 -28.95 21.73 -21.82
C GLY A 631 -28.05 22.58 -20.93
N GLU A 632 -27.55 23.69 -21.47
CA GLU A 632 -26.71 24.62 -20.74
C GLU A 632 -27.52 25.42 -19.70
N ARG A 633 -27.04 25.46 -18.46
CA ARG A 633 -27.65 26.16 -17.32
C ARG A 633 -26.61 26.85 -16.46
N THR A 634 -26.99 27.90 -15.77
CA THR A 634 -26.04 28.59 -14.89
C THR A 634 -25.69 27.72 -13.67
N PHE A 635 -24.54 27.99 -13.05
CA PHE A 635 -24.17 27.30 -11.82
C PHE A 635 -25.24 27.44 -10.73
N GLU A 636 -25.86 28.61 -10.60
CA GLU A 636 -26.93 28.89 -9.63
C GLU A 636 -28.15 28.00 -9.86
N GLU A 637 -28.59 27.84 -11.11
CA GLU A 637 -29.72 26.97 -11.45
C GLU A 637 -29.45 25.50 -11.06
N ARG A 638 -28.23 25.03 -11.32
CA ARG A 638 -27.78 23.67 -10.98
C ARG A 638 -27.66 23.49 -9.47
N HIS A 639 -27.08 24.47 -8.78
CA HIS A 639 -26.94 24.48 -7.33
C HIS A 639 -28.31 24.44 -6.65
N LEU A 640 -29.27 25.25 -7.12
CA LEU A 640 -30.64 25.25 -6.60
C LEU A 640 -31.32 23.89 -6.76
N ALA A 641 -31.12 23.21 -7.88
CA ALA A 641 -31.65 21.85 -8.09
C ALA A 641 -31.04 20.83 -7.11
N GLY A 642 -29.71 20.83 -6.96
CA GLY A 642 -29.01 19.97 -6.00
C GLY A 642 -29.41 20.25 -4.54
N PHE A 643 -29.48 21.53 -4.17
CA PHE A 643 -29.95 21.98 -2.85
C PHE A 643 -31.38 21.50 -2.57
N ALA A 644 -32.31 21.71 -3.51
CA ALA A 644 -33.70 21.29 -3.36
C ALA A 644 -33.83 19.77 -3.19
N ALA A 645 -33.02 18.99 -3.91
CA ALA A 645 -32.99 17.54 -3.77
C ALA A 645 -32.55 17.09 -2.37
N LEU A 646 -31.55 17.74 -1.77
CA LEU A 646 -31.14 17.45 -0.39
C LEU A 646 -32.19 17.87 0.65
N ARG A 647 -32.92 18.97 0.40
CA ARG A 647 -33.97 19.46 1.31
C ARG A 647 -35.20 18.57 1.34
N THR A 648 -35.54 17.96 0.22
CA THR A 648 -36.78 17.19 0.04
C THR A 648 -36.60 15.69 0.29
N THR A 649 -35.36 15.20 0.32
CA THR A 649 -35.05 13.81 0.66
C THR A 649 -35.07 13.55 2.16
N ASP A 650 -35.57 12.39 2.58
CA ASP A 650 -35.34 11.89 3.94
C ASP A 650 -33.86 11.51 4.11
N LEU A 651 -33.10 12.44 4.69
CA LEU A 651 -31.66 12.28 4.91
C LEU A 651 -31.33 11.11 5.84
N SER A 652 -32.26 10.73 6.74
CA SER A 652 -32.03 9.61 7.67
C SER A 652 -32.12 8.29 6.93
N ALA A 653 -33.12 8.14 6.05
CA ALA A 653 -33.23 6.98 5.17
C ALA A 653 -32.07 6.90 4.18
N LEU A 654 -31.66 8.04 3.61
CA LEU A 654 -30.51 8.11 2.71
C LEU A 654 -29.20 7.70 3.42
N ALA A 655 -29.01 8.09 4.67
CA ALA A 655 -27.86 7.71 5.49
C ALA A 655 -27.72 6.19 5.71
N VAL A 656 -28.81 5.42 5.64
CA VAL A 656 -28.75 3.94 5.77
C VAL A 656 -28.06 3.28 4.56
N THR A 657 -28.01 3.97 3.42
CA THR A 657 -27.29 3.48 2.23
C THR A 657 -25.78 3.69 2.32
N GLU A 658 -25.32 4.51 3.26
CA GLU A 658 -23.92 4.70 3.59
C GLU A 658 -23.42 3.53 4.47
N ILE A 659 -22.19 3.10 4.22
CA ILE A 659 -21.56 2.04 5.02
C ILE A 659 -20.86 2.64 6.24
N ARG A 660 -20.40 3.88 6.13
CA ARG A 660 -19.78 4.65 7.20
C ARG A 660 -20.84 5.15 8.20
N PRO A 661 -20.51 5.25 9.50
CA PRO A 661 -21.41 5.88 10.46
C PRO A 661 -21.69 7.34 10.07
N VAL A 662 -22.96 7.66 9.83
CA VAL A 662 -23.40 9.04 9.58
C VAL A 662 -23.88 9.64 10.89
N GLY A 663 -23.09 10.55 11.46
CA GLY A 663 -23.47 11.26 12.68
C GLY A 663 -24.49 12.37 12.43
N GLU A 664 -25.26 12.73 13.46
CA GLU A 664 -26.20 13.86 13.41
C GLU A 664 -25.54 15.18 13.01
N ARG A 665 -24.24 15.32 13.28
CA ARG A 665 -23.44 16.48 12.86
C ARG A 665 -23.42 16.65 11.34
N LEU A 666 -23.13 15.59 10.59
CA LEU A 666 -23.12 15.63 9.13
C LEU A 666 -24.52 15.93 8.59
N LEU A 667 -25.56 15.32 9.16
CA LEU A 667 -26.95 15.60 8.77
C LEU A 667 -27.33 17.07 9.00
N ARG A 668 -26.87 17.67 10.11
CA ARG A 668 -27.04 19.11 10.36
C ARG A 668 -26.29 19.97 9.35
N LEU A 669 -25.05 19.59 9.00
CA LEU A 669 -24.26 20.29 7.98
C LEU A 669 -24.95 20.25 6.62
N VAL A 670 -25.37 19.06 6.15
CA VAL A 670 -26.13 18.89 4.89
C VAL A 670 -27.39 19.77 4.89
N ARG A 671 -28.12 19.83 6.02
CA ARG A 671 -29.29 20.71 6.20
C ARG A 671 -28.94 22.20 6.35
N SER A 672 -27.69 22.58 6.53
CA SER A 672 -27.29 23.97 6.68
C SER A 672 -26.67 24.56 5.41
N LEU A 673 -26.44 23.72 4.39
CA LEU A 673 -25.93 24.18 3.08
C LEU A 673 -26.75 25.41 2.62
N PRO A 674 -26.09 26.52 2.25
CA PRO A 674 -26.78 27.71 1.81
C PRO A 674 -27.46 27.47 0.46
N GLN A 675 -28.54 28.21 0.21
CA GLN A 675 -29.23 28.22 -1.08
C GLN A 675 -28.54 29.19 -2.07
N ASP A 676 -27.92 30.24 -1.53
CA ASP A 676 -27.18 31.24 -2.29
C ASP A 676 -25.72 30.76 -2.46
N PRO A 677 -25.26 30.49 -3.69
CA PRO A 677 -23.95 29.93 -3.92
C PRO A 677 -22.81 30.87 -3.54
N THR A 678 -23.04 32.18 -3.49
CA THR A 678 -22.05 33.18 -3.04
C THR A 678 -21.65 32.98 -1.57
N GLN A 679 -22.50 32.30 -0.79
CA GLN A 679 -22.27 32.03 0.63
C GLN A 679 -21.53 30.71 0.86
N LEU A 680 -21.33 29.87 -0.16
CA LEU A 680 -20.76 28.52 -0.01
C LEU A 680 -19.34 28.54 0.55
N THR A 681 -18.49 29.44 0.06
CA THR A 681 -17.09 29.55 0.52
C THR A 681 -17.04 29.93 2.00
N ALA A 682 -17.77 30.98 2.39
CA ALA A 682 -17.83 31.42 3.79
C ALA A 682 -18.48 30.38 4.71
N TRP A 683 -19.53 29.69 4.24
CA TRP A 683 -20.17 28.60 4.97
C TRP A 683 -19.21 27.42 5.20
N TYR A 684 -18.44 27.04 4.18
CA TYR A 684 -17.44 25.98 4.28
C TYR A 684 -16.33 26.35 5.27
N GLU A 685 -15.78 27.56 5.17
CA GLU A 685 -14.76 28.07 6.09
C GLU A 685 -15.24 28.14 7.54
N HIS A 686 -16.50 28.50 7.77
CA HIS A 686 -17.07 28.51 9.11
C HIS A 686 -17.16 27.10 9.74
N HIS A 687 -17.31 26.06 8.92
CA HIS A 687 -17.47 24.69 9.37
C HIS A 687 -16.22 23.81 9.17
N LEU A 688 -15.09 24.38 8.70
CA LEU A 688 -13.82 23.68 8.45
C LEU A 688 -13.24 23.03 9.72
N ASP A 689 -13.19 23.78 10.83
CA ASP A 689 -12.77 23.28 12.15
C ASP A 689 -13.85 22.40 12.82
N GLN A 690 -15.02 22.35 12.20
CA GLN A 690 -16.18 21.60 12.67
C GLN A 690 -16.49 20.37 11.80
N ALA A 691 -15.57 19.91 10.96
CA ALA A 691 -15.74 18.67 10.18
C ALA A 691 -15.23 17.47 10.95
#